data_AF-C3Z381-F1
#
_entry.id   AF-C3Z381-F1
#
_cell.length_a   1.000
_cell.length_b   1.000
_cell.length_c   1.000
_cell.angle_alpha   90.00
_cell.angle_beta   90.00
_cell.angle_gamma   90.00
#
_symmetry.space_group_name_H-M   'P 1'
#
loop_
_entity.id
_entity.type
_entity.pdbx_description
1 polymer ?
#
loop_
_entity_poly.entity_id
_entity_poly.type
_entity_poly.pdbx_seq_one_letter_code
_entity_poly.pdbx_strand_id
1 'polypeptide(L)'
;MTGKKKLFTAASAAAVGMVTVKAAPMGAMVCAYSSPDEAGIDAGYKTYKQVCAACHRTIQKAGWQSLICTCDTYTLFIIVKMTDEIVRIGLLFPTDVESAEGMREAAMLAVDGIRAHREKVPSAADIQVHTGDYEGSPGGALRSFRRLYSQQGVRLFVGPDTSSHAVHVAEWAMVNAPDAVFISPRATSERLTNATNTIRLSMGDNALALYLRLQSDNVSHVIPIHIEDIYSTGLVQRIRDLSDDMVDDITVGTSISYASGTITNKEEAQNVTEQLRDALKDNPDAVVLLVSYSEAKYILEAANGNSTLLGRMWYTGDSLALREDILSSDDAKQSAQTAYDAVNLIYDTCQIMRTTDAQMVLAHLTREAEWQNGLFGRLAMDSKRGRAFGDYLHSFVAPQIPDISNLTVAMTGSWILDGLSQVSNMESGDGSRSMDVAFSDDMMSMSAVMSAAMSSASVFNRSDVMALKQLAGNNCSNSKFFITATDPATYMQVGHNFTEDTFPEMFIVPTAYGYSLQMSCDKPEGPVVLDVLCPPSTNPRDNMACVQSVTYPIADQPGRRRRRLLVSEGTAAAIGTCVGNAVGCVLCGVLSFFTAGHLDAQTYLADAAFGRQLTAESPHVMEGYHTLANPIVWLMQRSHTATDIVKTFALPWAHHMSYLQDMADERDEFGAVVMETGMILSSAVGRVTQGTRAVMALGEIVILPAFVAVVTIVAYIAMYKSVAKKQRVD
;
A
#
# COMPACT_ATOMS: atom_id res chain seq x y z
N MET A 1 57.74 -31.42 25.95
CA MET A 1 57.50 -32.83 25.60
C MET A 1 56.88 -32.92 24.22
N THR A 2 57.04 -34.05 23.52
CA THR A 2 56.85 -34.20 22.06
C THR A 2 55.39 -34.40 21.63
N GLY A 3 54.79 -33.38 21.00
CA GLY A 3 53.50 -33.50 20.31
C GLY A 3 53.66 -34.11 18.91
N LYS A 4 53.25 -35.36 18.72
CA LYS A 4 53.37 -36.08 17.44
C LYS A 4 52.47 -35.49 16.35
N LYS A 5 53.04 -34.92 15.27
CA LYS A 5 52.33 -34.80 13.99
C LYS A 5 52.16 -36.20 13.39
N LYS A 6 50.91 -36.69 13.27
CA LYS A 6 50.61 -37.86 12.43
C LYS A 6 50.62 -37.43 10.97
N LEU A 7 51.66 -37.82 10.22
CA LEU A 7 51.55 -37.91 8.76
C LEU A 7 50.72 -39.17 8.42
N PHE A 8 49.72 -39.01 7.56
CA PHE A 8 49.13 -40.14 6.85
C PHE A 8 49.94 -40.41 5.58
N THR A 9 50.69 -41.51 5.55
CA THR A 9 51.30 -42.04 4.33
C THR A 9 50.40 -43.14 3.78
N ALA A 10 49.77 -42.88 2.62
CA ALA A 10 49.16 -43.92 1.80
C ALA A 10 50.25 -44.54 0.89
N ALA A 11 50.30 -45.87 0.83
CA ALA A 11 51.33 -46.58 0.07
C ALA A 11 50.83 -46.96 -1.34
N SER A 12 51.56 -46.47 -2.35
CA SER A 12 51.86 -47.15 -3.63
C SER A 12 50.74 -47.84 -4.42
N ALA A 13 50.22 -47.16 -5.46
CA ALA A 13 49.97 -47.78 -6.77
C ALA A 13 50.10 -46.74 -7.91
N ALA A 14 51.14 -46.91 -8.74
CA ALA A 14 51.40 -46.32 -10.07
C ALA A 14 50.77 -44.95 -10.49
N ALA A 15 51.61 -43.90 -10.44
CA ALA A 15 51.79 -42.89 -11.50
C ALA A 15 50.57 -42.07 -12.04
N VAL A 16 49.92 -41.25 -11.19
CA VAL A 16 49.26 -39.99 -11.62
C VAL A 16 49.38 -38.93 -10.50
N GLY A 17 49.77 -37.69 -10.85
CA GLY A 17 49.52 -36.41 -10.14
C GLY A 17 49.78 -36.29 -8.62
N MET A 18 50.70 -35.42 -8.20
CA MET A 18 50.80 -35.01 -6.79
C MET A 18 49.62 -34.14 -6.37
N VAL A 19 48.93 -34.53 -5.29
CA VAL A 19 47.99 -33.67 -4.55
C VAL A 19 48.71 -33.10 -3.33
N THR A 20 48.82 -31.78 -3.23
CA THR A 20 49.35 -31.10 -2.05
C THR A 20 48.22 -30.52 -1.21
N VAL A 21 48.26 -30.81 0.09
CA VAL A 21 47.30 -30.32 1.08
C VAL A 21 48.07 -29.45 2.08
N LYS A 22 47.64 -28.19 2.24
CA LYS A 22 48.28 -27.24 3.17
C LYS A 22 47.20 -26.58 4.02
N ALA A 23 47.38 -26.60 5.34
CA ALA A 23 46.49 -25.93 6.28
C ALA A 23 46.83 -24.43 6.34
N ALA A 24 45.82 -23.57 6.20
CA ALA A 24 45.94 -22.13 6.40
C ALA A 24 45.62 -21.74 7.86
N PRO A 25 46.12 -20.61 8.38
CA PRO A 25 45.95 -20.23 9.78
C PRO A 25 44.51 -19.89 10.22
N MET A 26 43.55 -19.85 9.30
CA MET A 26 42.12 -19.54 9.56
C MET A 26 41.19 -20.76 9.39
N GLY A 27 41.69 -21.99 9.57
CA GLY A 27 40.87 -23.21 9.51
C GLY A 27 40.43 -23.63 8.09
N ALA A 28 40.76 -22.86 7.06
CA ALA A 28 40.56 -23.23 5.66
C ALA A 28 41.56 -24.32 5.22
N MET A 29 41.05 -25.26 4.43
CA MET A 29 41.81 -26.37 3.84
C MET A 29 41.82 -26.21 2.33
N VAL A 30 43.01 -26.06 1.73
CA VAL A 30 43.17 -25.91 0.28
C VAL A 30 43.67 -27.21 -0.33
N CYS A 31 42.92 -27.74 -1.29
CA CYS A 31 43.30 -28.88 -2.12
C CYS A 31 43.63 -28.39 -3.53
N ALA A 32 44.87 -28.58 -3.96
CA ALA A 32 45.30 -28.26 -5.33
C ALA A 32 45.63 -29.56 -6.10
N TYR A 33 45.19 -29.62 -7.35
CA TYR A 33 45.51 -30.68 -8.31
C TYR A 33 46.15 -30.05 -9.54
N SER A 34 47.36 -30.50 -9.91
CA SER A 34 48.02 -30.13 -11.17
C SER A 34 48.03 -31.32 -12.11
N SER A 35 47.48 -31.15 -13.32
CA SER A 35 47.61 -32.18 -14.37
C SER A 35 49.06 -32.26 -14.88
N PRO A 36 49.61 -33.45 -15.15
CA PRO A 36 50.72 -33.60 -16.07
C PRO A 36 50.25 -33.41 -17.54
N ASP A 37 51.22 -33.38 -18.46
CA ASP A 37 51.12 -32.83 -19.82
C ASP A 37 50.03 -33.42 -20.76
N GLU A 38 49.75 -32.70 -21.85
CA GLU A 38 48.57 -32.78 -22.74
C GLU A 38 48.24 -34.16 -23.38
N ALA A 39 49.07 -35.19 -23.23
CA ALA A 39 48.92 -36.47 -23.93
C ALA A 39 47.88 -37.44 -23.33
N GLY A 40 47.06 -37.03 -22.34
CA GLY A 40 46.24 -37.94 -21.53
C GLY A 40 44.86 -37.44 -21.09
N ILE A 41 44.28 -36.45 -21.79
CA ILE A 41 43.09 -35.68 -21.36
C ILE A 41 41.90 -36.58 -20.92
N ASP A 42 41.56 -37.61 -21.70
CA ASP A 42 40.34 -38.41 -21.49
C ASP A 42 40.43 -39.36 -20.28
N ALA A 43 41.64 -39.89 -19.99
CA ALA A 43 41.92 -40.68 -18.80
C ALA A 43 42.03 -39.80 -17.53
N GLY A 44 42.58 -38.60 -17.68
CA GLY A 44 42.60 -37.57 -16.63
C GLY A 44 41.19 -37.18 -16.19
N TYR A 45 40.27 -36.96 -17.14
CA TYR A 45 38.92 -36.48 -16.85
C TYR A 45 38.06 -37.49 -16.06
N LYS A 46 38.19 -38.80 -16.32
CA LYS A 46 37.53 -39.84 -15.50
C LYS A 46 38.08 -39.88 -14.07
N THR A 47 39.40 -39.82 -13.93
CA THR A 47 40.07 -39.80 -12.63
C THR A 47 39.69 -38.55 -11.82
N TYR A 48 39.69 -37.39 -12.46
CA TYR A 48 39.27 -36.11 -11.88
C TYR A 48 37.81 -36.16 -11.37
N LYS A 49 36.86 -36.67 -12.17
CA LYS A 49 35.47 -36.84 -11.73
C LYS A 49 35.34 -37.78 -10.52
N GLN A 50 36.10 -38.88 -10.48
CA GLN A 50 36.08 -39.80 -9.34
C GLN A 50 36.66 -39.18 -8.06
N VAL A 51 37.78 -38.46 -8.16
CA VAL A 51 38.39 -37.74 -7.03
C VAL A 51 37.47 -36.63 -6.52
N CYS A 52 36.87 -35.83 -7.41
CA CYS A 52 35.89 -34.80 -7.03
C CYS A 52 34.67 -35.42 -6.33
N ALA A 53 34.10 -36.50 -6.87
CA ALA A 53 32.95 -37.17 -6.27
C ALA A 53 33.27 -37.88 -4.94
N ALA A 54 34.51 -38.33 -4.73
CA ALA A 54 34.97 -38.86 -3.44
C ALA A 54 35.20 -37.74 -2.41
N CYS A 55 35.82 -36.63 -2.83
CA CYS A 55 36.06 -35.47 -1.99
C CYS A 55 34.73 -34.83 -1.55
N HIS A 56 33.81 -34.56 -2.47
CA HIS A 56 32.50 -33.98 -2.18
C HIS A 56 31.68 -34.84 -1.20
N ARG A 57 31.66 -36.17 -1.37
CA ARG A 57 31.00 -37.09 -0.41
C ARG A 57 31.65 -37.13 0.97
N THR A 58 32.96 -36.86 1.06
CA THR A 58 33.67 -36.78 2.35
C THR A 58 33.41 -35.43 3.04
N ILE A 59 33.36 -34.35 2.26
CA ILE A 59 33.04 -32.98 2.70
C ILE A 59 31.60 -32.89 3.24
N GLN A 60 30.61 -33.41 2.49
CA GLN A 60 29.22 -33.48 2.96
C GLN A 60 29.06 -34.30 4.24
N LYS A 61 29.71 -35.47 4.34
CA LYS A 61 29.69 -36.30 5.56
C LYS A 61 30.33 -35.64 6.78
N ALA A 62 31.14 -34.61 6.58
CA ALA A 62 31.78 -33.85 7.66
C ALA A 62 31.03 -32.55 8.02
N GLY A 63 29.92 -32.23 7.34
CA GLY A 63 29.10 -31.03 7.60
C GLY A 63 29.59 -29.72 6.98
N TRP A 64 30.45 -29.76 5.96
CA TRP A 64 31.00 -28.56 5.32
C TRP A 64 30.27 -28.27 4.00
N GLN A 65 30.03 -27.00 3.70
CA GLN A 65 29.58 -26.55 2.37
C GLN A 65 30.79 -26.22 1.48
N SER A 66 30.66 -26.43 0.16
CA SER A 66 31.72 -26.19 -0.82
C SER A 66 31.26 -25.24 -1.92
N LEU A 67 31.93 -24.10 -2.07
CA LEU A 67 31.81 -23.26 -3.26
C LEU A 67 32.83 -23.74 -4.31
N ILE A 68 32.40 -23.91 -5.56
CA ILE A 68 33.27 -24.33 -6.67
C ILE A 68 33.37 -23.17 -7.65
N CYS A 69 34.55 -22.53 -7.69
CA CYS A 69 34.91 -21.62 -8.78
C CYS A 69 35.83 -22.36 -9.76
N THR A 70 35.37 -22.49 -11.01
CA THR A 70 36.17 -22.99 -12.14
C THR A 70 36.63 -21.81 -12.99
N CYS A 71 37.93 -21.53 -13.01
CA CYS A 71 38.57 -20.89 -14.16
C CYS A 71 39.21 -21.98 -15.03
N ASP A 72 39.37 -21.72 -16.33
CA ASP A 72 39.67 -22.74 -17.36
C ASP A 72 40.97 -23.54 -17.20
N THR A 73 41.81 -23.21 -16.21
CA THR A 73 43.04 -23.94 -15.86
C THR A 73 43.14 -24.36 -14.39
N TYR A 74 42.30 -23.84 -13.48
CA TYR A 74 42.36 -24.17 -12.05
C TYR A 74 40.97 -24.14 -11.39
N THR A 75 40.64 -25.21 -10.66
CA THR A 75 39.45 -25.26 -9.77
C THR A 75 39.90 -25.02 -8.33
N LEU A 76 39.47 -23.89 -7.75
CA LEU A 76 39.76 -23.56 -6.35
C LEU A 76 38.60 -24.00 -5.46
N PHE A 77 38.86 -24.95 -4.55
CA PHE A 77 37.92 -25.32 -3.49
C PHE A 77 38.22 -24.49 -2.24
N ILE A 78 37.35 -23.52 -1.94
CA ILE A 78 37.36 -22.82 -0.65
C ILE A 78 36.41 -23.60 0.27
N ILE A 79 36.96 -24.26 1.29
CA ILE A 79 36.18 -24.97 2.30
C ILE A 79 36.19 -24.14 3.58
N VAL A 80 35.07 -23.48 3.87
CA VAL A 80 34.88 -22.67 5.07
C VAL A 80 34.25 -23.54 6.15
N LYS A 81 34.91 -23.65 7.31
CA LYS A 81 34.28 -24.23 8.50
C LYS A 81 33.36 -23.17 9.11
N MET A 82 32.05 -23.32 8.97
CA MET A 82 31.12 -22.58 9.81
C MET A 82 31.34 -23.02 11.26
N THR A 83 31.74 -22.10 12.13
CA THR A 83 31.72 -22.29 13.58
C THR A 83 30.28 -22.18 14.09
N ASP A 84 29.96 -22.93 15.15
CA ASP A 84 28.67 -22.87 15.86
C ASP A 84 28.51 -21.54 16.61
N GLU A 85 28.39 -20.45 15.86
CA GLU A 85 28.31 -19.10 16.40
C GLU A 85 26.85 -18.65 16.48
N ILE A 86 26.42 -18.42 17.72
CA ILE A 86 25.06 -18.08 18.11
C ILE A 86 24.90 -16.56 17.99
N VAL A 87 24.00 -16.12 17.11
CA VAL A 87 23.66 -14.70 16.95
C VAL A 87 22.84 -14.25 18.17
N ARG A 88 23.24 -13.15 18.79
CA ARG A 88 22.58 -12.62 20.00
C ARG A 88 21.74 -11.39 19.67
N ILE A 89 20.43 -11.52 19.82
CA ILE A 89 19.43 -10.48 19.55
C ILE A 89 18.90 -9.95 20.88
N GLY A 90 18.78 -8.63 21.01
CA GLY A 90 18.16 -7.96 22.16
C GLY A 90 16.77 -7.47 21.82
N LEU A 91 15.78 -7.77 22.66
CA LEU A 91 14.45 -7.15 22.57
C LEU A 91 14.35 -6.04 23.61
N LEU A 92 14.13 -4.80 23.18
CA LEU A 92 14.00 -3.62 24.03
C LEU A 92 12.57 -3.09 23.95
N PHE A 93 11.74 -3.51 24.90
CA PHE A 93 10.33 -3.13 24.97
C PHE A 93 9.98 -2.57 26.36
N PRO A 94 9.06 -1.59 26.45
CA PRO A 94 8.62 -1.04 27.73
C PRO A 94 7.77 -2.06 28.52
N THR A 95 7.74 -1.92 29.85
CA THR A 95 6.94 -2.78 30.75
C THR A 95 5.55 -2.24 31.05
N ASP A 96 5.33 -0.95 30.78
CA ASP A 96 4.16 -0.16 31.17
C ASP A 96 3.18 0.09 30.02
N VAL A 97 3.38 -0.55 28.86
CA VAL A 97 2.55 -0.42 27.67
C VAL A 97 2.06 -1.80 27.22
N GLU A 98 0.75 -2.01 27.18
CA GLU A 98 0.12 -3.28 26.80
C GLU A 98 0.54 -3.77 25.40
N SER A 99 0.62 -2.86 24.41
CA SER A 99 1.12 -3.20 23.06
C SER A 99 2.56 -3.75 23.02
N ALA A 100 3.36 -3.52 24.07
CA ALA A 100 4.72 -4.05 24.18
C ALA A 100 4.74 -5.56 24.49
N GLU A 101 3.70 -6.09 25.13
CA GLU A 101 3.55 -7.53 25.34
C GLU A 101 3.26 -8.25 24.02
N GLY A 102 2.32 -7.75 23.21
CA GLY A 102 2.05 -8.28 21.87
C GLY A 102 3.26 -8.21 20.93
N MET A 103 4.07 -7.14 20.99
CA MET A 103 5.35 -7.06 20.27
C MET A 103 6.37 -8.10 20.76
N ARG A 104 6.44 -8.35 22.07
CA ARG A 104 7.33 -9.38 22.65
C ARG A 104 6.90 -10.78 22.21
N GLU A 105 5.60 -11.10 22.28
CA GLU A 105 5.08 -12.40 21.84
C GLU A 105 5.33 -12.66 20.35
N ALA A 106 5.10 -11.68 19.50
CA ALA A 106 5.30 -11.82 18.06
C ALA A 106 6.77 -11.92 17.65
N ALA A 107 7.66 -11.19 18.33
CA ALA A 107 9.10 -11.38 18.20
C ALA A 107 9.50 -12.82 18.59
N MET A 108 8.94 -13.38 19.66
CA MET A 108 9.18 -14.76 20.07
C MET A 108 8.58 -15.79 19.10
N LEU A 109 7.42 -15.50 18.48
CA LEU A 109 6.84 -16.35 17.43
C LEU A 109 7.75 -16.44 16.20
N ALA A 110 8.36 -15.31 15.78
CA ALA A 110 9.36 -15.32 14.72
C ALA A 110 10.60 -16.14 15.11
N VAL A 111 11.07 -16.02 16.35
CA VAL A 111 12.19 -16.81 16.89
C VAL A 111 11.93 -18.32 16.80
N ASP A 112 10.71 -18.76 17.14
CA ASP A 112 10.35 -20.17 17.07
C ASP A 112 10.16 -20.65 15.63
N GLY A 113 9.64 -19.81 14.73
CA GLY A 113 9.63 -20.07 13.28
C GLY A 113 11.04 -20.27 12.71
N ILE A 114 11.99 -19.43 13.14
CA ILE A 114 13.41 -19.52 12.78
C ILE A 114 14.05 -20.81 13.31
N ARG A 115 13.78 -21.19 14.56
CA ARG A 115 14.27 -22.46 15.14
C ARG A 115 13.74 -23.66 14.37
N ALA A 116 12.44 -23.67 14.06
CA ALA A 116 11.80 -24.71 13.24
C ALA A 116 12.33 -24.75 11.78
N HIS A 117 12.82 -23.62 11.24
CA HIS A 117 13.56 -23.61 9.98
C HIS A 117 14.94 -24.25 10.14
N ARG A 118 15.68 -23.91 11.20
CA ARG A 118 17.02 -24.46 11.48
C ARG A 118 17.03 -25.97 11.71
N GLU A 119 15.98 -26.54 12.30
CA GLU A 119 15.79 -28.00 12.38
C GLU A 119 15.76 -28.67 11.00
N LYS A 120 15.22 -27.98 9.99
CA LYS A 120 15.17 -28.44 8.59
C LYS A 120 16.46 -28.11 7.83
N VAL A 121 17.16 -27.04 8.22
CA VAL A 121 18.40 -26.54 7.59
C VAL A 121 19.50 -26.35 8.64
N PRO A 122 20.23 -27.42 9.03
CA PRO A 122 21.22 -27.35 10.12
C PRO A 122 22.39 -26.39 9.88
N SER A 123 22.64 -25.95 8.65
CA SER A 123 23.62 -24.91 8.30
C SER A 123 23.16 -23.48 8.59
N ALA A 124 21.89 -23.28 8.97
CA ALA A 124 21.38 -21.97 9.37
C ALA A 124 21.95 -21.54 10.73
N ALA A 125 22.13 -20.23 10.91
CA ALA A 125 22.61 -19.65 12.15
C ALA A 125 21.65 -19.94 13.31
N ASP A 126 22.21 -20.11 14.52
CA ASP A 126 21.41 -20.12 15.74
C ASP A 126 21.10 -18.69 16.18
N ILE A 127 19.98 -18.52 16.87
CA ILE A 127 19.59 -17.25 17.48
C ILE A 127 19.30 -17.43 18.97
N GLN A 128 19.97 -16.61 19.78
CA GLN A 128 19.70 -16.45 21.20
C GLN A 128 19.12 -15.06 21.44
N VAL A 129 17.93 -15.03 22.00
CA VAL A 129 17.22 -13.78 22.30
C VAL A 129 17.36 -13.44 23.77
N HIS A 130 17.61 -12.16 24.05
CA HIS A 130 17.72 -11.60 25.39
C HIS A 130 16.72 -10.46 25.53
N THR A 131 15.81 -10.50 26.51
CA THR A 131 14.88 -9.40 26.77
C THR A 131 15.50 -8.34 27.68
N GLY A 132 15.26 -7.09 27.34
CA GLY A 132 15.79 -5.90 28.00
C GLY A 132 14.65 -4.97 28.41
N ASP A 133 13.67 -5.52 29.11
CA ASP A 133 12.49 -4.78 29.56
C ASP A 133 12.88 -3.54 30.39
N TYR A 134 12.12 -2.45 30.25
CA TYR A 134 12.38 -1.18 30.94
C TYR A 134 11.10 -0.42 31.31
N GLU A 135 11.14 0.31 32.41
CA GLU A 135 10.12 1.31 32.79
C GLU A 135 10.20 2.51 31.86
N GLY A 136 9.06 3.06 31.40
CA GLY A 136 8.87 3.93 30.22
C GLY A 136 9.58 5.28 30.15
N SER A 137 10.64 5.51 30.94
CA SER A 137 11.57 6.63 30.77
C SER A 137 12.67 6.31 29.74
N PRO A 138 13.14 7.29 28.93
CA PRO A 138 14.32 7.11 28.05
C PRO A 138 15.58 6.66 28.79
N GLY A 139 15.75 7.10 30.05
CA GLY A 139 16.83 6.62 30.92
C GLY A 139 16.70 5.15 31.34
N GLY A 140 15.47 4.63 31.45
CA GLY A 140 15.19 3.20 31.64
C GLY A 140 15.64 2.38 30.44
N ALA A 141 15.17 2.75 29.24
CA ALA A 141 15.56 2.12 27.98
C ALA A 141 17.09 2.06 27.81
N LEU A 142 17.79 3.17 28.05
CA LEU A 142 19.24 3.23 27.95
C LEU A 142 19.96 2.33 28.98
N ARG A 143 19.44 2.19 30.20
CA ARG A 143 19.99 1.26 31.20
C ARG A 143 19.84 -0.20 30.75
N SER A 144 18.66 -0.59 30.26
CA SER A 144 18.41 -1.96 29.79
C SER A 144 19.19 -2.30 28.52
N PHE A 145 19.30 -1.37 27.56
CA PHE A 145 20.22 -1.50 26.41
C PHE A 145 21.67 -1.74 26.87
N ARG A 146 22.20 -0.88 27.75
CA ARG A 146 23.59 -1.01 28.22
C ARG A 146 23.83 -2.34 28.95
N ARG A 147 22.84 -2.85 29.69
CA ARG A 147 22.89 -4.18 30.32
C ARG A 147 23.05 -5.28 29.26
N LEU A 148 22.18 -5.32 28.24
CA LEU A 148 22.24 -6.31 27.18
C LEU A 148 23.54 -6.22 26.35
N TYR A 149 23.93 -5.02 25.94
CA TYR A 149 25.11 -4.78 25.13
C TYR A 149 26.42 -5.20 25.84
N SER A 150 26.57 -4.82 27.12
CA SER A 150 27.83 -5.04 27.86
C SER A 150 27.91 -6.39 28.58
N GLN A 151 26.81 -6.92 29.12
CA GLN A 151 26.81 -8.16 29.90
C GLN A 151 26.46 -9.38 29.06
N GLN A 152 25.52 -9.23 28.11
CA GLN A 152 25.07 -10.34 27.26
C GLN A 152 25.74 -10.34 25.88
N GLY A 153 26.57 -9.36 25.56
CA GLY A 153 27.29 -9.29 24.27
C GLY A 153 26.37 -9.13 23.07
N VAL A 154 25.15 -8.61 23.27
CA VAL A 154 24.20 -8.34 22.19
C VAL A 154 24.73 -7.22 21.30
N ARG A 155 24.54 -7.35 19.98
CA ARG A 155 24.90 -6.33 18.98
C ARG A 155 23.75 -5.89 18.10
N LEU A 156 22.68 -6.66 18.05
CA LEU A 156 21.52 -6.37 17.22
C LEU A 156 20.28 -6.31 18.10
N PHE A 157 19.53 -5.22 17.97
CA PHE A 157 18.43 -4.88 18.86
C PHE A 157 17.15 -4.65 18.06
N VAL A 158 16.06 -5.27 18.49
CA VAL A 158 14.70 -4.89 18.10
C VAL A 158 14.17 -3.96 19.18
N GLY A 159 13.72 -2.78 18.77
CA GLY A 159 13.40 -1.68 19.67
C GLY A 159 14.62 -0.80 20.03
N PRO A 160 14.45 0.28 20.82
CA PRO A 160 13.19 0.70 21.45
C PRO A 160 12.06 1.00 20.44
N ASP A 161 10.82 0.80 20.86
CA ASP A 161 9.62 0.97 20.03
C ASP A 161 9.19 2.44 19.92
N THR A 162 9.21 3.20 21.01
CA THR A 162 8.81 4.61 20.97
C THR A 162 9.91 5.52 20.44
N SER A 163 9.50 6.61 19.80
CA SER A 163 10.37 7.69 19.30
C SER A 163 11.33 8.27 20.36
N SER A 164 10.84 8.54 21.58
CA SER A 164 11.65 9.18 22.62
C SER A 164 12.70 8.23 23.21
N HIS A 165 12.37 6.95 23.37
CA HIS A 165 13.32 5.92 23.80
C HIS A 165 14.34 5.61 22.71
N ALA A 166 13.90 5.45 21.46
CA ALA A 166 14.74 5.07 20.34
C ALA A 166 15.81 6.14 20.04
N VAL A 167 15.43 7.42 19.98
CA VAL A 167 16.39 8.53 19.78
C VAL A 167 17.46 8.53 20.88
N HIS A 168 17.04 8.43 22.15
CA HIS A 168 17.96 8.50 23.28
C HIS A 168 18.96 7.32 23.34
N VAL A 169 18.52 6.12 22.96
CA VAL A 169 19.38 4.94 22.88
C VAL A 169 20.30 4.99 21.65
N ALA A 170 19.77 5.35 20.47
CA ALA A 170 20.52 5.41 19.23
C ALA A 170 21.66 6.44 19.29
N GLU A 171 21.37 7.68 19.72
CA GLU A 171 22.35 8.77 19.82
C GLU A 171 23.47 8.43 20.82
N TRP A 172 23.15 7.80 21.96
CA TRP A 172 24.17 7.32 22.89
C TRP A 172 25.03 6.20 22.26
N ALA A 173 24.39 5.26 21.57
CA ALA A 173 25.07 4.12 20.95
C ALA A 173 25.99 4.52 19.78
N MET A 174 25.63 5.52 18.97
CA MET A 174 26.49 6.04 17.90
C MET A 174 27.90 6.44 18.39
N VAL A 175 28.00 6.93 19.64
CA VAL A 175 29.26 7.37 20.24
C VAL A 175 29.92 6.26 21.07
N ASN A 176 29.14 5.46 21.81
CA ASN A 176 29.65 4.57 22.86
C ASN A 176 29.56 3.06 22.52
N ALA A 177 28.81 2.70 21.49
CA ALA A 177 28.57 1.34 21.02
C ALA A 177 28.38 1.33 19.49
N PRO A 178 29.39 1.76 18.70
CA PRO A 178 29.27 1.94 17.25
C PRO A 178 29.09 0.63 16.46
N ASP A 179 29.26 -0.51 17.13
CA ASP A 179 28.99 -1.87 16.63
C ASP A 179 27.57 -2.37 16.99
N ALA A 180 26.75 -1.58 17.70
CA ALA A 180 25.36 -1.89 17.96
C ALA A 180 24.44 -1.37 16.85
N VAL A 181 23.54 -2.22 16.35
CA VAL A 181 22.54 -1.92 15.32
C VAL A 181 21.13 -2.08 15.90
N PHE A 182 20.23 -1.16 15.55
CA PHE A 182 18.85 -1.12 16.03
C PHE A 182 17.86 -1.24 14.86
N ILE A 183 16.79 -1.99 15.07
CA ILE A 183 15.60 -1.99 14.22
C ILE A 183 14.44 -1.55 15.12
N SER A 184 14.01 -0.29 14.97
CA SER A 184 12.84 0.20 15.70
C SER A 184 11.56 -0.13 14.91
N PRO A 185 10.59 -0.86 15.52
CA PRO A 185 9.36 -1.22 14.83
C PRO A 185 8.40 -0.02 14.66
N ARG A 186 8.41 0.95 15.59
CA ARG A 186 7.38 2.02 15.65
C ARG A 186 7.92 3.45 15.74
N ALA A 187 9.22 3.67 15.95
CA ALA A 187 9.74 5.02 16.17
C ALA A 187 9.76 5.85 14.87
N THR A 188 8.83 6.79 14.75
CA THR A 188 8.63 7.67 13.59
C THR A 188 9.49 8.94 13.61
N SER A 189 10.08 9.32 14.75
CA SER A 189 10.82 10.60 14.89
C SER A 189 11.88 10.82 13.81
N GLU A 190 11.87 12.01 13.22
CA GLU A 190 12.82 12.39 12.17
C GLU A 190 14.27 12.47 12.67
N ARG A 191 14.51 12.66 13.98
CA ARG A 191 15.87 12.66 14.54
C ARG A 191 16.61 11.35 14.29
N LEU A 192 15.88 10.23 14.16
CA LEU A 192 16.46 8.92 13.82
C LEU A 192 16.97 8.85 12.37
N THR A 193 16.59 9.75 11.47
CA THR A 193 17.16 9.81 10.11
C THR A 193 18.65 10.16 10.11
N ASN A 194 19.12 10.83 11.18
CA ASN A 194 20.54 11.11 11.41
C ASN A 194 21.26 9.95 12.13
N ALA A 195 20.54 8.93 12.61
CA ALA A 195 21.11 7.84 13.38
C ALA A 195 21.82 6.83 12.46
N THR A 196 23.15 6.79 12.52
CA THR A 196 23.95 5.97 11.58
C THR A 196 23.86 4.46 11.86
N ASN A 197 23.13 4.05 12.89
CA ASN A 197 23.04 2.69 13.42
C ASN A 197 21.59 2.17 13.58
N THR A 198 20.58 2.88 13.07
CA THR A 198 19.16 2.54 13.23
C THR A 198 18.46 2.34 11.88
N ILE A 199 17.57 1.35 11.82
CA ILE A 199 16.54 1.18 10.80
C ILE A 199 15.19 1.44 11.45
N ARG A 200 14.28 2.14 10.76
CA ARG A 200 12.88 2.29 11.17
C ARG A 200 11.99 1.46 10.25
N LEU A 201 11.12 0.62 10.83
CA LEU A 201 10.11 -0.12 10.06
C LEU A 201 8.81 0.68 9.88
N SER A 202 8.64 1.77 10.64
CA SER A 202 7.65 2.79 10.37
C SER A 202 8.04 3.66 9.17
N MET A 203 7.03 4.25 8.53
CA MET A 203 7.25 5.26 7.49
C MET A 203 7.80 6.55 8.13
N GLY A 204 8.66 7.25 7.39
CA GLY A 204 9.33 8.45 7.88
C GLY A 204 8.50 9.73 7.84
N ASP A 205 7.44 9.75 7.01
CA ASP A 205 6.84 10.98 6.48
C ASP A 205 5.40 11.23 7.01
N ASN A 206 5.10 10.80 8.25
CA ASN A 206 3.81 11.08 8.92
C ASN A 206 3.42 12.57 8.85
N ALA A 207 4.40 13.47 8.95
CA ALA A 207 4.21 14.92 8.82
C ALA A 207 3.69 15.33 7.44
N LEU A 208 4.22 14.73 6.38
CA LEU A 208 3.83 15.02 4.99
C LEU A 208 2.44 14.47 4.69
N ALA A 209 2.13 13.24 5.12
CA ALA A 209 0.80 12.66 4.95
C ALA A 209 -0.28 13.53 5.62
N LEU A 210 -0.01 14.00 6.85
CA LEU A 210 -0.92 14.88 7.57
C LEU A 210 -1.01 16.28 6.93
N TYR A 211 0.10 16.85 6.48
CA TYR A 211 0.12 18.12 5.75
C TYR A 211 -0.68 18.08 4.44
N LEU A 212 -0.44 17.06 3.60
CA LEU A 212 -1.19 16.85 2.35
C LEU A 212 -2.70 16.65 2.60
N ARG A 213 -3.07 16.09 3.76
CA ARG A 213 -4.48 15.96 4.16
C ARG A 213 -5.09 17.30 4.61
N LEU A 214 -4.35 18.13 5.34
CA LEU A 214 -4.77 19.49 5.66
C LEU A 214 -4.95 20.33 4.37
N GLN A 215 -4.05 20.15 3.40
CA GLN A 215 -4.14 20.76 2.07
C GLN A 215 -5.36 20.28 1.28
N SER A 216 -5.64 18.96 1.23
CA SER A 216 -6.82 18.43 0.50
C SER A 216 -8.13 18.95 1.07
N ASP A 217 -8.16 19.19 2.38
CA ASP A 217 -9.34 19.67 3.10
C ASP A 217 -9.47 21.21 3.03
N ASN A 218 -8.57 21.89 2.30
CA ASN A 218 -8.49 23.35 2.14
C ASN A 218 -8.35 24.10 3.48
N VAL A 219 -7.61 23.52 4.43
CA VAL A 219 -7.34 24.15 5.73
C VAL A 219 -6.35 25.29 5.56
N SER A 220 -6.75 26.51 5.89
CA SER A 220 -5.86 27.68 5.86
C SER A 220 -5.12 27.95 7.18
N HIS A 221 -5.65 27.50 8.32
CA HIS A 221 -5.07 27.77 9.64
C HIS A 221 -5.15 26.54 10.54
N VAL A 222 -4.03 26.22 11.21
CA VAL A 222 -3.90 25.08 12.12
C VAL A 222 -3.39 25.56 13.48
N ILE A 223 -4.03 25.16 14.58
CA ILE A 223 -3.55 25.38 15.95
C ILE A 223 -3.07 24.04 16.52
N PRO A 224 -1.75 23.83 16.68
CA PRO A 224 -1.22 22.61 17.28
C PRO A 224 -1.41 22.59 18.80
N ILE A 225 -1.88 21.46 19.33
CA ILE A 225 -1.81 21.10 20.75
C ILE A 225 -0.90 19.88 20.85
N HIS A 226 0.17 19.96 21.64
CA HIS A 226 1.07 18.82 21.76
C HIS A 226 1.73 18.65 23.13
N ILE A 227 2.08 17.40 23.43
CA ILE A 227 2.98 17.08 24.55
C ILE A 227 4.42 17.55 24.23
N GLU A 228 5.15 18.03 25.23
CA GLU A 228 6.55 18.45 25.12
C GLU A 228 7.50 17.25 25.11
N ASP A 229 7.47 16.49 24.02
CA ASP A 229 8.35 15.34 23.79
C ASP A 229 9.05 15.41 22.43
N ILE A 230 10.02 14.50 22.21
CA ILE A 230 10.84 14.43 21.01
C ILE A 230 10.01 14.10 19.76
N TYR A 231 8.94 13.31 19.88
CA TYR A 231 8.06 12.99 18.76
C TYR A 231 7.22 14.20 18.37
N SER A 232 6.45 14.71 19.32
CA SER A 232 5.33 15.60 19.04
C SER A 232 5.80 17.00 18.69
N THR A 233 6.85 17.48 19.38
CA THR A 233 7.55 18.73 19.01
C THR A 233 8.16 18.62 17.61
N GLY A 234 8.73 17.46 17.27
CA GLY A 234 9.31 17.20 15.95
C GLY A 234 8.27 17.17 14.84
N LEU A 235 7.12 16.51 15.07
CA LEU A 235 6.00 16.46 14.12
C LEU A 235 5.41 17.85 13.87
N VAL A 236 5.14 18.61 14.94
CA VAL A 236 4.60 19.97 14.82
C VAL A 236 5.58 20.91 14.13
N GLN A 237 6.87 20.83 14.45
CA GLN A 237 7.88 21.64 13.75
C GLN A 237 7.97 21.25 12.27
N ARG A 238 7.96 19.95 11.93
CA ARG A 238 8.03 19.54 10.52
C ARG A 238 6.80 19.94 9.71
N ILE A 239 5.62 19.99 10.32
CA ILE A 239 4.41 20.52 9.67
C ILE A 239 4.51 22.03 9.44
N ARG A 240 5.17 22.76 10.36
CA ARG A 240 5.53 24.18 10.15
C ARG A 240 6.57 24.34 9.03
N ASP A 241 7.63 23.55 9.02
CA ASP A 241 8.65 23.59 7.96
C ASP A 241 8.02 23.30 6.57
N LEU A 242 7.10 22.34 6.47
CA LEU A 242 6.35 22.06 5.23
C LEU A 242 5.41 23.21 4.83
N SER A 243 4.80 23.88 5.80
CA SER A 243 3.98 25.09 5.63
C SER A 243 4.80 26.29 5.14
N ASP A 244 6.04 26.44 5.59
CA ASP A 244 6.96 27.50 5.16
C ASP A 244 7.64 27.19 3.79
N ASP A 245 7.92 25.92 3.48
CA ASP A 245 8.60 25.49 2.24
C ASP A 245 7.66 25.33 1.02
N MET A 246 6.38 25.00 1.24
CA MET A 246 5.40 24.81 0.16
C MET A 246 4.66 26.12 -0.17
N VAL A 247 4.18 26.26 -1.40
CA VAL A 247 3.56 27.51 -1.92
C VAL A 247 2.06 27.60 -1.52
N ASP A 248 1.65 26.86 -0.49
CA ASP A 248 0.27 26.66 -0.09
C ASP A 248 -0.05 27.42 1.20
N ASP A 249 -1.18 28.14 1.24
CA ASP A 249 -1.54 29.12 2.28
C ASP A 249 -1.87 28.54 3.68
N ILE A 250 -1.37 27.35 4.05
CA ILE A 250 -1.60 26.77 5.38
C ILE A 250 -0.72 27.48 6.40
N THR A 251 -1.33 28.21 7.33
CA THR A 251 -0.65 28.91 8.43
C THR A 251 -0.66 28.06 9.71
N VAL A 252 0.52 27.65 10.19
CA VAL A 252 0.66 26.94 11.47
C VAL A 252 0.81 27.95 12.62
N GLY A 253 -0.25 28.11 13.40
CA GLY A 253 -0.32 29.06 14.51
C GLY A 253 0.56 28.73 15.72
N THR A 254 0.40 29.53 16.78
CA THR A 254 1.10 29.32 18.05
C THR A 254 0.69 27.99 18.67
N SER A 255 1.68 27.14 18.93
CA SER A 255 1.49 25.82 19.55
C SER A 255 1.13 25.94 21.03
N ILE A 256 0.14 25.16 21.47
CA ILE A 256 -0.21 24.99 22.88
C ILE A 256 0.48 23.71 23.36
N SER A 257 1.51 23.87 24.19
CA SER A 257 2.34 22.78 24.66
C SER A 257 2.14 22.50 26.15
N TYR A 258 2.35 21.25 26.56
CA TYR A 258 2.30 20.82 27.96
C TYR A 258 3.30 19.70 28.24
N ALA A 259 3.86 19.68 29.45
CA ALA A 259 4.88 18.70 29.82
C ALA A 259 4.29 17.29 30.04
N SER A 260 5.09 16.25 29.80
CA SER A 260 4.66 14.87 30.00
C SER A 260 4.24 14.61 31.45
N GLY A 261 3.07 13.97 31.63
CA GLY A 261 2.51 13.65 32.94
C GLY A 261 1.82 14.80 33.68
N THR A 262 1.65 15.99 33.08
CA THR A 262 0.89 17.09 33.72
C THR A 262 -0.62 17.04 33.49
N ILE A 263 -1.12 16.10 32.67
CA ILE A 263 -2.54 15.93 32.40
C ILE A 263 -2.91 14.47 32.70
N THR A 264 -3.43 14.24 33.89
CA THR A 264 -3.84 12.93 34.42
C THR A 264 -5.36 12.82 34.58
N ASN A 265 -6.08 13.92 34.39
CA ASN A 265 -7.52 14.03 34.54
C ASN A 265 -8.10 15.22 33.76
N LYS A 266 -9.43 15.26 33.65
CA LYS A 266 -10.18 16.31 32.94
C LYS A 266 -9.97 17.72 33.51
N GLU A 267 -9.71 17.88 34.81
CA GLU A 267 -9.54 19.19 35.45
C GLU A 267 -8.21 19.83 35.04
N GLU A 268 -7.13 19.05 35.04
CA GLU A 268 -5.80 19.47 34.54
C GLU A 268 -5.83 19.84 33.04
N ALA A 269 -6.64 19.13 32.25
CA ALA A 269 -6.83 19.41 30.83
C ALA A 269 -7.57 20.74 30.55
N GLN A 270 -8.28 21.32 31.52
CA GLN A 270 -9.05 22.56 31.31
C GLN A 270 -8.16 23.70 30.82
N ASN A 271 -6.99 23.89 31.42
CA ASN A 271 -6.03 24.93 31.04
C ASN A 271 -5.64 24.88 29.55
N VAL A 272 -5.42 23.68 29.00
CA VAL A 272 -5.13 23.49 27.56
C VAL A 272 -6.33 23.89 26.70
N THR A 273 -7.55 23.50 27.10
CA THR A 273 -8.77 23.85 26.35
C THR A 273 -9.15 25.34 26.45
N GLU A 274 -8.77 26.02 27.53
CA GLU A 274 -8.95 27.47 27.67
C GLU A 274 -7.99 28.24 26.77
N GLN A 275 -6.71 27.83 26.72
CA GLN A 275 -5.74 28.38 25.78
C GLN A 275 -6.17 28.15 24.33
N LEU A 276 -6.70 26.97 24.01
CA LEU A 276 -7.25 26.66 22.67
C LEU A 276 -8.45 27.56 22.32
N ARG A 277 -9.41 27.70 23.24
CA ARG A 277 -10.56 28.60 23.08
C ARG A 277 -10.09 30.02 22.78
N ASP A 278 -9.05 30.49 23.47
CA ASP A 278 -8.57 31.85 23.33
C ASP A 278 -7.80 32.04 22.01
N ALA A 279 -6.97 31.08 21.58
CA ALA A 279 -6.33 31.08 20.25
C ALA A 279 -7.33 31.02 19.08
N LEU A 280 -8.46 30.33 19.26
CA LEU A 280 -9.57 30.25 18.29
C LEU A 280 -10.41 31.54 18.21
N LYS A 281 -10.26 32.51 19.11
CA LYS A 281 -10.92 33.84 18.97
C LYS A 281 -10.29 34.65 17.85
N ASP A 282 -8.97 34.60 17.75
CA ASP A 282 -8.21 35.33 16.73
C ASP A 282 -8.27 34.63 15.36
N ASN A 283 -8.50 33.31 15.35
CA ASN A 283 -8.55 32.48 14.15
C ASN A 283 -9.83 31.62 14.14
N PRO A 284 -11.00 32.20 13.83
CA PRO A 284 -12.30 31.53 13.98
C PRO A 284 -12.56 30.43 12.95
N ASP A 285 -11.70 30.21 11.96
CA ASP A 285 -11.78 29.11 10.99
C ASP A 285 -10.64 28.08 11.15
N ALA A 286 -9.79 28.23 12.17
CA ALA A 286 -8.68 27.31 12.38
C ALA A 286 -9.15 25.93 12.85
N VAL A 287 -8.46 24.90 12.35
CA VAL A 287 -8.60 23.51 12.81
C VAL A 287 -7.60 23.21 13.91
N VAL A 288 -7.90 22.19 14.72
CA VAL A 288 -7.03 21.77 15.83
C VAL A 288 -6.17 20.59 15.37
N LEU A 289 -4.86 20.65 15.59
CA LEU A 289 -3.96 19.51 15.41
C LEU A 289 -3.55 18.99 16.79
N LEU A 290 -4.11 17.87 17.22
CA LEU A 290 -3.82 17.24 18.51
C LEU A 290 -2.74 16.15 18.35
N VAL A 291 -1.56 16.37 18.93
CA VAL A 291 -0.45 15.41 18.95
C VAL A 291 -0.15 15.01 20.38
N SER A 292 -0.78 13.92 20.81
CA SER A 292 -0.84 13.51 22.22
C SER A 292 -0.81 11.98 22.33
N TYR A 293 -0.71 11.50 23.58
CA TYR A 293 -0.94 10.11 23.98
C TYR A 293 -2.22 10.03 24.86
N SER A 294 -2.19 9.32 25.98
CA SER A 294 -3.29 9.12 26.95
C SER A 294 -4.01 10.40 27.34
N GLU A 295 -3.27 11.48 27.45
CA GLU A 295 -3.71 12.81 27.85
C GLU A 295 -4.80 13.37 26.93
N ALA A 296 -4.87 12.89 25.67
CA ALA A 296 -5.86 13.29 24.69
C ALA A 296 -7.29 13.02 25.15
N LYS A 297 -7.51 11.90 25.85
CA LYS A 297 -8.82 11.57 26.42
C LYS A 297 -9.33 12.71 27.30
N TYR A 298 -8.49 13.18 28.22
CA TYR A 298 -8.84 14.26 29.13
C TYR A 298 -9.00 15.62 28.43
N ILE A 299 -8.19 15.89 27.40
CA ILE A 299 -8.32 17.09 26.55
C ILE A 299 -9.65 17.09 25.79
N LEU A 300 -10.04 15.96 25.20
CA LEU A 300 -11.32 15.81 24.49
C LEU A 300 -12.51 15.84 25.46
N GLU A 301 -12.41 15.19 26.62
CA GLU A 301 -13.42 15.25 27.69
C GLU A 301 -13.62 16.67 28.22
N ALA A 302 -12.56 17.48 28.32
CA ALA A 302 -12.62 18.91 28.66
C ALA A 302 -13.23 19.73 27.52
N ALA A 303 -12.83 19.49 26.27
CA ALA A 303 -13.34 20.18 25.08
C ALA A 303 -14.84 19.94 24.85
N ASN A 304 -15.35 18.75 25.18
CA ASN A 304 -16.78 18.40 25.11
C ASN A 304 -17.68 19.29 26.00
N GLY A 305 -17.11 19.98 27.00
CA GLY A 305 -17.84 21.00 27.77
C GLY A 305 -18.06 22.33 27.05
N ASN A 306 -17.54 22.50 25.82
CA ASN A 306 -17.46 23.79 25.13
C ASN A 306 -17.93 23.67 23.67
N SER A 307 -19.07 24.27 23.35
CA SER A 307 -19.67 24.26 22.00
C SER A 307 -18.77 24.87 20.92
N THR A 308 -17.90 25.83 21.26
CA THR A 308 -16.94 26.40 20.32
C THR A 308 -15.85 25.40 19.92
N LEU A 309 -15.50 24.46 20.80
CA LEU A 309 -14.48 23.43 20.54
C LEU A 309 -15.07 22.18 19.86
N LEU A 310 -16.31 21.82 20.21
CA LEU A 310 -17.08 20.78 19.53
C LEU A 310 -17.41 21.12 18.07
N GLY A 311 -17.55 22.40 17.74
CA GLY A 311 -17.75 22.87 16.36
C GLY A 311 -16.48 22.92 15.50
N ARG A 312 -15.33 22.42 15.98
CA ARG A 312 -14.06 22.43 15.23
C ARG A 312 -13.74 21.08 14.64
N MET A 313 -12.99 21.10 13.55
CA MET A 313 -12.33 19.91 13.04
C MET A 313 -11.06 19.65 13.84
N TRP A 314 -10.84 18.39 14.22
CA TRP A 314 -9.67 17.94 14.94
C TRP A 314 -8.92 16.92 14.10
N TYR A 315 -7.64 17.16 13.87
CA TYR A 315 -6.70 16.26 13.22
C TYR A 315 -5.78 15.64 14.29
N THR A 316 -5.39 14.39 14.10
CA THR A 316 -4.44 13.67 14.95
C THR A 316 -3.56 12.76 14.11
N GLY A 317 -2.40 12.40 14.64
CA GLY A 317 -1.61 11.29 14.15
C GLY A 317 -2.11 9.92 14.63
N ASP A 318 -1.39 8.89 14.16
CA ASP A 318 -1.44 7.49 14.55
C ASP A 318 -1.37 7.24 16.08
N SER A 319 -0.74 8.14 16.84
CA SER A 319 -0.59 8.04 18.30
C SER A 319 -1.91 8.05 19.09
N LEU A 320 -3.02 8.52 18.50
CA LEU A 320 -4.36 8.46 19.08
C LEU A 320 -5.32 7.55 18.30
N ALA A 321 -5.13 7.41 16.99
CA ALA A 321 -6.01 6.61 16.13
C ALA A 321 -5.91 5.09 16.35
N LEU A 322 -5.00 4.63 17.23
CA LEU A 322 -4.68 3.23 17.51
C LEU A 322 -4.60 2.96 19.03
N ARG A 323 -5.45 3.63 19.84
CA ARG A 323 -5.45 3.52 21.31
C ARG A 323 -6.61 2.70 21.84
N GLU A 324 -6.29 1.66 22.60
CA GLU A 324 -7.23 0.69 23.18
C GLU A 324 -8.28 1.32 24.13
N ASP A 325 -7.90 2.29 24.96
CA ASP A 325 -8.82 3.05 25.82
C ASP A 325 -9.71 4.06 25.07
N ILE A 326 -9.53 4.14 23.75
CA ILE A 326 -10.40 4.85 22.80
C ILE A 326 -11.14 3.84 21.89
N LEU A 327 -10.58 2.66 21.58
CA LEU A 327 -10.99 1.82 20.43
C LEU A 327 -11.07 0.28 20.62
N SER A 328 -10.51 -0.29 21.68
CA SER A 328 -10.30 -1.73 21.98
C SER A 328 -10.85 -2.80 20.98
N SER A 329 -10.06 -3.57 20.21
CA SER A 329 -8.63 -3.49 19.87
C SER A 329 -8.28 -4.42 18.69
N ASP A 330 -7.61 -3.90 17.65
CA ASP A 330 -6.91 -4.69 16.62
C ASP A 330 -5.41 -4.35 16.53
N ASP A 331 -4.96 -3.30 17.22
CA ASP A 331 -3.66 -2.64 17.00
C ASP A 331 -2.49 -3.37 17.65
N ALA A 332 -2.77 -4.18 18.67
CA ALA A 332 -1.84 -5.17 19.20
C ALA A 332 -1.37 -6.13 18.10
N LYS A 333 -2.25 -6.49 17.14
CA LYS A 333 -1.92 -7.36 16.00
C LYS A 333 -1.02 -6.64 15.00
N GLN A 334 -1.28 -5.37 14.72
CA GLN A 334 -0.45 -4.56 13.82
C GLN A 334 0.97 -4.37 14.39
N SER A 335 1.09 -4.00 15.67
CA SER A 335 2.39 -3.84 16.32
C SER A 335 3.16 -5.18 16.41
N ALA A 336 2.46 -6.27 16.73
CA ALA A 336 2.98 -7.63 16.71
C ALA A 336 3.59 -8.02 15.34
N GLN A 337 2.84 -7.80 14.24
CA GLN A 337 3.30 -8.08 12.89
C GLN A 337 4.62 -7.36 12.55
N THR A 338 4.83 -6.13 13.04
CA THR A 338 6.04 -5.36 12.73
C THR A 338 7.26 -5.89 13.50
N ALA A 339 7.05 -6.35 14.74
CA ALA A 339 8.09 -7.03 15.51
C ALA A 339 8.45 -8.41 14.92
N TYR A 340 7.47 -9.12 14.35
CA TYR A 340 7.69 -10.36 13.61
C TYR A 340 8.53 -10.14 12.34
N ASP A 341 8.17 -9.15 11.52
CA ASP A 341 8.92 -8.77 10.32
C ASP A 341 10.34 -8.30 10.66
N ALA A 342 10.53 -7.54 11.76
CA ALA A 342 11.85 -7.14 12.26
C ALA A 342 12.77 -8.34 12.52
N VAL A 343 12.27 -9.37 13.22
CA VAL A 343 13.05 -10.56 13.57
C VAL A 343 13.38 -11.43 12.35
N ASN A 344 12.50 -11.48 11.35
CA ASN A 344 12.80 -12.17 10.08
C ASN A 344 13.85 -11.43 9.24
N LEU A 345 13.80 -10.11 9.16
CA LEU A 345 14.84 -9.30 8.49
C LEU A 345 16.23 -9.50 9.14
N ILE A 346 16.26 -9.62 10.46
CA ILE A 346 17.46 -9.99 11.22
C ILE A 346 17.95 -11.39 10.85
N TYR A 347 17.04 -12.36 10.72
CA TYR A 347 17.40 -13.74 10.44
C TYR A 347 18.09 -13.91 9.09
N ASP A 348 17.52 -13.35 8.02
CA ASP A 348 18.06 -13.49 6.67
C ASP A 348 19.45 -12.85 6.53
N THR A 349 19.75 -11.82 7.33
CA THR A 349 21.07 -11.17 7.38
C THR A 349 22.09 -11.84 8.32
N CYS A 350 21.69 -12.82 9.14
CA CYS A 350 22.59 -13.54 10.07
C CYS A 350 23.82 -14.17 9.42
N GLN A 351 23.76 -14.53 8.13
CA GLN A 351 24.87 -15.20 7.44
C GLN A 351 26.07 -14.26 7.22
N ILE A 352 25.84 -12.96 7.08
CA ILE A 352 26.89 -11.95 6.80
C ILE A 352 27.36 -11.24 8.08
N MET A 353 26.52 -11.14 9.12
CA MET A 353 26.91 -10.61 10.44
C MET A 353 28.14 -11.29 11.08
N ARG A 354 28.50 -12.49 10.60
CA ARG A 354 29.64 -13.28 11.06
C ARG A 354 31.01 -12.67 10.73
N THR A 355 31.11 -11.70 9.83
CA THR A 355 32.41 -11.24 9.29
C THR A 355 32.56 -9.74 9.07
N THR A 356 31.55 -8.92 9.39
CA THR A 356 31.49 -7.51 8.95
C THR A 356 31.18 -6.52 10.06
N ASP A 357 31.60 -5.26 9.88
CA ASP A 357 31.24 -4.14 10.75
C ASP A 357 29.75 -3.76 10.67
N ALA A 358 29.29 -2.94 11.61
CA ALA A 358 27.90 -2.52 11.70
C ALA A 358 27.38 -1.73 10.49
N GLN A 359 28.21 -0.99 9.74
CA GLN A 359 27.75 -0.30 8.52
C GLN A 359 27.51 -1.30 7.39
N MET A 360 28.33 -2.33 7.27
CA MET A 360 28.11 -3.44 6.34
C MET A 360 26.88 -4.28 6.70
N VAL A 361 26.65 -4.56 8.00
CA VAL A 361 25.40 -5.20 8.47
C VAL A 361 24.18 -4.36 8.10
N LEU A 362 24.26 -3.04 8.31
CA LEU A 362 23.18 -2.11 8.03
C LEU A 362 22.89 -1.97 6.53
N ALA A 363 23.93 -1.84 5.69
CA ALA A 363 23.78 -1.79 4.24
C ALA A 363 23.16 -3.07 3.67
N HIS A 364 23.45 -4.22 4.28
CA HIS A 364 22.87 -5.51 3.91
C HIS A 364 21.41 -5.65 4.39
N LEU A 365 21.09 -5.23 5.62
CA LEU A 365 19.70 -5.13 6.11
C LEU A 365 18.85 -4.26 5.18
N THR A 366 19.34 -3.08 4.80
CA THR A 366 18.69 -2.20 3.82
C THR A 366 18.45 -2.89 2.48
N ARG A 367 19.36 -3.74 2.02
CA ARG A 367 19.23 -4.48 0.75
C ARG A 367 18.22 -5.63 0.84
N GLU A 368 18.28 -6.50 1.86
CA GLU A 368 17.36 -7.65 1.94
C GLU A 368 15.90 -7.20 2.14
N ALA A 369 15.71 -6.08 2.83
CA ALA A 369 14.42 -5.42 3.00
C ALA A 369 13.71 -5.11 1.65
N GLU A 370 14.45 -4.83 0.57
CA GLU A 370 13.87 -4.59 -0.76
C GLU A 370 13.16 -5.81 -1.39
N TRP A 371 13.56 -7.01 -0.96
CA TRP A 371 13.14 -8.32 -1.49
C TRP A 371 12.16 -9.06 -0.57
N GLN A 372 12.02 -8.64 0.69
CA GLN A 372 11.08 -9.22 1.63
C GLN A 372 9.66 -8.69 1.40
N ASN A 373 8.72 -9.63 1.27
CA ASN A 373 7.29 -9.41 1.50
C ASN A 373 6.99 -9.94 2.91
N GLY A 374 6.95 -9.03 3.88
CA GLY A 374 6.56 -9.33 5.26
C GLY A 374 5.04 -9.39 5.43
N LEU A 375 4.58 -9.45 6.68
CA LEU A 375 3.15 -9.37 7.01
C LEU A 375 2.54 -8.03 6.60
N PHE A 376 3.37 -6.97 6.48
CA PHE A 376 2.97 -5.68 5.91
C PHE A 376 3.18 -5.53 4.39
N GLY A 377 3.38 -6.61 3.66
CA GLY A 377 3.75 -6.54 2.24
C GLY A 377 5.21 -6.09 2.07
N ARG A 378 5.49 -5.26 1.07
CA ARG A 378 6.88 -4.94 0.68
C ARG A 378 7.58 -4.09 1.74
N LEU A 379 8.76 -4.54 2.19
CA LEU A 379 9.51 -3.93 3.28
C LEU A 379 10.68 -3.03 2.82
N ALA A 380 10.64 -2.43 1.63
CA ALA A 380 11.80 -1.67 1.11
C ALA A 380 12.15 -0.46 1.99
N MET A 381 13.44 -0.13 2.07
CA MET A 381 13.97 0.98 2.88
C MET A 381 14.36 2.17 1.99
N ASP A 382 14.18 3.38 2.53
CA ASP A 382 14.56 4.64 1.87
C ASP A 382 16.04 4.99 2.13
N SER A 383 16.52 6.08 1.51
CA SER A 383 17.89 6.58 1.69
C SER A 383 18.19 7.09 3.11
N LYS A 384 17.15 7.34 3.93
CA LYS A 384 17.21 7.73 5.34
C LYS A 384 17.00 6.54 6.29
N ARG A 385 16.96 5.30 5.78
CA ARG A 385 16.76 4.04 6.50
C ARG A 385 15.41 3.98 7.26
N GLY A 386 14.42 4.73 6.81
CA GLY A 386 13.01 4.49 7.10
C GLY A 386 12.37 3.56 6.07
N ARG A 387 11.15 3.11 6.32
CA ARG A 387 10.40 2.31 5.37
C ARG A 387 9.88 3.18 4.22
N ALA A 388 10.20 2.79 2.97
CA ALA A 388 9.91 3.56 1.76
C ALA A 388 8.49 3.37 1.20
N PHE A 389 7.82 2.26 1.52
CA PHE A 389 6.47 1.95 1.04
C PHE A 389 5.59 1.44 2.18
N GLY A 390 4.38 1.97 2.25
CA GLY A 390 3.30 1.54 3.14
C GLY A 390 2.07 2.40 2.87
N ASP A 391 0.92 1.96 3.38
CA ASP A 391 -0.34 2.65 3.20
C ASP A 391 -0.70 3.44 4.46
N TYR A 392 -1.10 4.71 4.29
CA TYR A 392 -1.69 5.49 5.37
C TYR A 392 -3.21 5.28 5.36
N LEU A 393 -3.76 4.74 6.44
CA LEU A 393 -5.21 4.60 6.62
C LEU A 393 -5.75 5.85 7.32
N HIS A 394 -6.74 6.49 6.71
CA HIS A 394 -7.43 7.65 7.28
C HIS A 394 -8.77 7.18 7.87
N SER A 395 -8.95 7.38 9.18
CA SER A 395 -10.19 7.05 9.88
C SER A 395 -10.90 8.34 10.32
N PHE A 396 -12.22 8.36 10.24
CA PHE A 396 -13.05 9.52 10.56
C PHE A 396 -14.15 9.12 11.56
N VAL A 397 -14.44 10.00 12.51
CA VAL A 397 -15.61 9.88 13.39
C VAL A 397 -16.73 10.74 12.82
N ALA A 398 -17.83 10.11 12.40
CA ALA A 398 -19.03 10.82 11.95
C ALA A 398 -19.92 11.22 13.15
N PRO A 399 -20.64 12.36 13.09
CA PRO A 399 -21.62 12.70 14.11
C PRO A 399 -22.73 11.62 14.17
N GLN A 400 -23.31 11.44 15.37
CA GLN A 400 -24.20 10.32 15.73
C GLN A 400 -25.17 9.89 14.61
N ILE A 401 -24.94 8.69 14.08
CA ILE A 401 -25.98 7.93 13.35
C ILE A 401 -26.91 7.35 14.42
N PRO A 402 -28.22 7.66 14.43
CA PRO A 402 -29.09 7.31 15.56
C PRO A 402 -29.24 5.82 15.85
N ASP A 403 -29.04 4.97 14.82
CA ASP A 403 -29.02 3.52 14.95
C ASP A 403 -27.96 2.92 14.02
N ILE A 404 -26.85 2.47 14.60
CA ILE A 404 -25.77 1.80 13.86
C ILE A 404 -26.00 0.30 13.67
N SER A 405 -27.04 -0.30 14.30
CA SER A 405 -27.24 -1.75 14.29
C SER A 405 -27.71 -2.30 12.94
N ASN A 406 -28.33 -1.45 12.11
CA ASN A 406 -28.83 -1.79 10.77
C ASN A 406 -27.96 -1.23 9.62
N LEU A 407 -26.78 -0.67 9.93
CA LEU A 407 -25.90 -0.05 8.94
C LEU A 407 -25.00 -1.08 8.27
N THR A 408 -24.84 -1.00 6.94
CA THR A 408 -23.79 -1.74 6.21
C THR A 408 -22.92 -0.75 5.43
N VAL A 409 -21.60 -0.82 5.66
CA VAL A 409 -20.62 -0.01 4.93
C VAL A 409 -19.95 -0.87 3.86
N ALA A 410 -19.78 -0.33 2.66
CA ALA A 410 -19.37 -1.10 1.48
C ALA A 410 -17.93 -1.64 1.50
N MET A 411 -17.07 -1.30 2.47
CA MET A 411 -15.61 -1.49 2.34
C MET A 411 -14.89 -1.79 3.65
N THR A 412 -13.77 -2.51 3.53
CA THR A 412 -12.83 -2.88 4.61
C THR A 412 -11.83 -1.78 4.97
N GLY A 413 -12.19 -0.51 4.80
CA GLY A 413 -11.47 0.61 5.42
C GLY A 413 -11.99 0.80 6.85
N SER A 414 -11.14 1.21 7.79
CA SER A 414 -11.53 1.35 9.20
C SER A 414 -12.47 2.54 9.42
N TRP A 415 -13.77 2.29 9.47
CA TRP A 415 -14.77 3.24 9.97
C TRP A 415 -15.01 2.97 11.45
N ILE A 416 -14.78 3.97 12.30
CA ILE A 416 -15.15 3.92 13.72
C ILE A 416 -16.43 4.73 13.89
N LEU A 417 -17.53 4.01 14.09
CA LEU A 417 -18.84 4.59 14.38
C LEU A 417 -19.12 4.37 15.86
N ASP A 418 -18.91 5.43 16.67
CA ASP A 418 -19.11 5.35 18.11
C ASP A 418 -20.61 5.33 18.46
N GLY A 419 -21.07 4.18 18.93
CA GLY A 419 -22.47 3.88 19.24
C GLY A 419 -22.79 4.10 20.70
N LEU A 420 -22.97 5.35 21.13
CA LEU A 420 -23.55 5.65 22.44
C LEU A 420 -25.05 5.34 22.49
N SER A 421 -25.37 4.06 22.70
CA SER A 421 -26.74 3.65 22.99
C SER A 421 -27.20 4.23 24.34
N GLN A 422 -28.26 5.05 24.31
CA GLN A 422 -29.12 5.28 25.47
C GLN A 422 -30.54 4.86 25.14
N VAL A 423 -30.93 3.70 25.66
CA VAL A 423 -32.33 3.27 25.66
C VAL A 423 -33.07 4.08 26.72
N SER A 424 -33.74 5.16 26.30
CA SER A 424 -34.77 5.81 27.12
C SER A 424 -36.16 5.47 26.58
N ASN A 425 -36.89 4.62 27.29
CA ASN A 425 -38.32 4.42 27.03
C ASN A 425 -39.07 5.74 27.17
N MET A 426 -39.87 6.09 26.16
CA MET A 426 -40.96 7.04 26.32
C MET A 426 -42.22 6.47 25.67
N GLU A 427 -43.18 6.11 26.51
CA GLU A 427 -44.54 5.74 26.09
C GLU A 427 -45.35 6.99 25.69
N SER A 428 -46.47 6.75 25.01
CA SER A 428 -47.64 7.64 24.81
C SER A 428 -47.59 8.63 23.64
N GLY A 429 -48.60 8.54 22.75
CA GLY A 429 -48.86 9.54 21.73
C GLY A 429 -49.73 9.07 20.54
N ASP A 430 -51.02 8.78 20.76
CA ASP A 430 -52.00 8.55 19.67
C ASP A 430 -52.22 9.84 18.84
N GLY A 431 -52.43 9.74 17.51
CA GLY A 431 -52.32 10.92 16.63
C GLY A 431 -52.59 10.80 15.11
N SER A 432 -53.58 10.03 14.67
CA SER A 432 -54.34 10.15 13.39
C SER A 432 -53.88 11.12 12.24
N ARG A 433 -53.68 10.54 11.03
CA ARG A 433 -53.95 11.07 9.65
C ARG A 433 -53.19 12.30 9.10
N SER A 434 -52.53 12.13 7.95
CA SER A 434 -53.14 12.31 6.60
C SER A 434 -52.15 11.84 5.51
N MET A 435 -52.65 11.39 4.36
CA MET A 435 -51.83 10.87 3.26
C MET A 435 -52.11 11.68 1.99
N ASP A 436 -51.23 12.63 1.67
CA ASP A 436 -51.19 13.34 0.39
C ASP A 436 -49.83 13.09 -0.26
N VAL A 437 -49.82 12.26 -1.31
CA VAL A 437 -48.60 11.99 -2.09
C VAL A 437 -48.44 13.09 -3.14
N ALA A 438 -47.72 14.14 -2.76
CA ALA A 438 -47.17 15.09 -3.73
C ALA A 438 -45.98 14.43 -4.44
N PHE A 439 -46.05 14.34 -5.78
CA PHE A 439 -44.86 14.08 -6.59
C PHE A 439 -43.94 15.29 -6.46
N SER A 440 -42.76 15.10 -5.88
CA SER A 440 -41.71 16.14 -5.79
C SER A 440 -40.55 15.81 -6.72
N ASP A 441 -39.95 16.85 -7.29
CA ASP A 441 -38.72 16.78 -8.09
C ASP A 441 -37.47 16.49 -7.23
N ASP A 442 -37.62 16.31 -5.91
CA ASP A 442 -36.54 16.11 -4.93
C ASP A 442 -35.72 14.81 -5.11
N MET A 443 -36.11 13.88 -5.98
CA MET A 443 -35.41 12.59 -6.13
C MET A 443 -33.99 12.72 -6.72
N MET A 444 -33.57 13.93 -7.14
CA MET A 444 -32.18 14.24 -7.51
C MET A 444 -31.32 14.74 -6.33
N SER A 445 -31.90 14.97 -5.16
CA SER A 445 -31.18 15.26 -3.93
C SER A 445 -30.92 13.98 -3.13
N MET A 446 -30.13 13.05 -3.68
CA MET A 446 -29.53 12.01 -2.86
C MET A 446 -28.77 12.68 -1.71
N SER A 447 -29.07 12.30 -0.47
CA SER A 447 -28.50 12.95 0.71
C SER A 447 -27.01 12.61 0.82
N ALA A 448 -26.17 13.43 0.19
CA ALA A 448 -24.74 13.46 0.42
C ALA A 448 -24.51 13.91 1.87
N VAL A 449 -24.31 12.95 2.76
CA VAL A 449 -23.89 13.27 4.13
C VAL A 449 -22.45 13.71 4.05
N MET A 450 -22.22 15.01 4.14
CA MET A 450 -20.88 15.56 4.34
C MET A 450 -20.42 15.18 5.74
N SER A 451 -19.37 14.35 5.83
CA SER A 451 -18.65 14.22 7.10
C SER A 451 -18.04 15.56 7.50
N ALA A 452 -17.72 15.73 8.79
CA ALA A 452 -17.05 16.94 9.28
C ALA A 452 -15.73 17.23 8.52
N ALA A 453 -15.03 16.19 8.07
CA ALA A 453 -13.79 16.27 7.29
C ALA A 453 -14.01 16.40 5.78
N MET A 454 -15.17 16.90 5.36
CA MET A 454 -15.56 17.05 3.95
C MET A 454 -15.16 15.82 3.12
N SER A 455 -15.66 14.65 3.48
CA SER A 455 -15.60 13.47 2.61
C SER A 455 -17.04 13.10 2.34
N SER A 456 -17.52 13.36 1.12
CA SER A 456 -18.89 13.03 0.78
C SER A 456 -19.01 11.50 0.66
N ALA A 457 -20.06 10.97 1.27
CA ALA A 457 -20.47 9.61 1.08
C ALA A 457 -21.87 9.62 0.47
N SER A 458 -22.09 8.80 -0.54
CA SER A 458 -23.42 8.51 -1.02
C SER A 458 -24.08 7.55 -0.05
N VAL A 459 -25.08 8.07 0.65
CA VAL A 459 -25.97 7.27 1.49
C VAL A 459 -27.12 6.79 0.62
N PHE A 460 -27.31 5.48 0.59
CA PHE A 460 -28.46 4.83 -0.03
C PHE A 460 -29.36 4.34 1.10
N ASN A 461 -30.47 5.04 1.33
CA ASN A 461 -31.51 4.49 2.16
C ASN A 461 -32.25 3.41 1.35
N ARG A 462 -32.73 2.37 2.03
CA ARG A 462 -33.54 1.32 1.41
C ARG A 462 -34.74 1.88 0.65
N SER A 463 -35.37 2.96 1.16
CA SER A 463 -36.44 3.70 0.49
C SER A 463 -36.07 4.14 -0.92
N ASP A 464 -34.87 4.68 -1.09
CA ASP A 464 -34.44 5.38 -2.30
C ASP A 464 -34.08 4.34 -3.38
N VAL A 465 -33.47 3.23 -2.94
CA VAL A 465 -33.20 2.06 -3.79
C VAL A 465 -34.49 1.37 -4.21
N MET A 466 -35.51 1.31 -3.34
CA MET A 466 -36.85 0.83 -3.74
C MET A 466 -37.63 1.84 -4.59
N ALA A 467 -37.31 3.14 -4.56
CA ALA A 467 -37.85 4.11 -5.51
C ALA A 467 -37.27 3.87 -6.93
N LEU A 468 -36.00 3.50 -7.06
CA LEU A 468 -35.41 3.07 -8.35
C LEU A 468 -36.12 1.83 -8.93
N LYS A 469 -36.61 0.91 -8.08
CA LYS A 469 -37.46 -0.21 -8.51
C LYS A 469 -38.76 0.27 -9.18
N GLN A 470 -39.35 1.37 -8.73
CA GLN A 470 -40.55 1.96 -9.34
C GLN A 470 -40.26 2.55 -10.73
N LEU A 471 -39.07 3.07 -10.99
CA LEU A 471 -38.65 3.51 -12.33
C LEU A 471 -38.53 2.34 -13.33
N ALA A 472 -38.12 1.16 -12.87
CA ALA A 472 -38.20 -0.06 -13.68
C ALA A 472 -39.66 -0.47 -13.93
N GLY A 473 -40.58 -0.14 -13.03
CA GLY A 473 -42.04 -0.28 -13.18
C GLY A 473 -42.65 -1.39 -12.32
N ASN A 474 -43.91 -1.21 -11.93
CA ASN A 474 -44.59 -1.94 -10.84
C ASN A 474 -44.59 -3.49 -10.91
N ASN A 475 -44.34 -4.09 -12.07
CA ASN A 475 -44.34 -5.55 -12.29
C ASN A 475 -42.95 -6.20 -12.12
N CYS A 476 -41.98 -5.47 -11.58
CA CYS A 476 -40.59 -5.88 -11.35
C CYS A 476 -40.49 -6.83 -10.14
N SER A 477 -40.20 -8.12 -10.38
CA SER A 477 -40.05 -9.16 -9.34
C SER A 477 -38.62 -9.72 -9.31
N ASN A 478 -38.28 -10.46 -8.24
CA ASN A 478 -36.93 -11.01 -8.02
C ASN A 478 -35.80 -9.97 -8.11
N SER A 479 -36.06 -8.73 -7.66
CA SER A 479 -35.10 -7.62 -7.73
C SER A 479 -33.79 -7.95 -7.01
N LYS A 480 -32.68 -7.88 -7.75
CA LYS A 480 -31.31 -7.98 -7.26
C LYS A 480 -30.58 -6.68 -7.49
N PHE A 481 -29.85 -6.24 -6.48
CA PHE A 481 -29.04 -5.02 -6.50
C PHE A 481 -27.58 -5.43 -6.36
N PHE A 482 -26.74 -4.99 -7.31
CA PHE A 482 -25.30 -5.18 -7.29
C PHE A 482 -24.65 -3.81 -7.22
N ILE A 483 -23.97 -3.52 -6.11
CA ILE A 483 -23.21 -2.27 -5.94
C ILE A 483 -21.73 -2.59 -6.05
N THR A 484 -21.06 -1.95 -6.99
CA THR A 484 -19.61 -2.05 -7.19
C THR A 484 -18.96 -0.68 -7.05
N ALA A 485 -18.01 -0.56 -6.12
CA ALA A 485 -17.11 0.59 -6.02
C ALA A 485 -15.70 0.16 -6.47
N THR A 486 -14.91 1.10 -6.99
CA THR A 486 -13.51 0.84 -7.39
C THR A 486 -12.59 1.77 -6.62
N ASP A 487 -11.61 1.22 -5.91
CA ASP A 487 -10.57 2.02 -5.27
C ASP A 487 -9.65 2.66 -6.35
N PRO A 488 -9.52 4.00 -6.49
CA PRO A 488 -8.65 4.62 -7.49
C PRO A 488 -7.16 4.47 -7.14
N ALA A 489 -6.82 4.16 -5.88
CA ALA A 489 -5.45 3.91 -5.46
C ALA A 489 -5.04 2.46 -5.75
N THR A 490 -5.84 1.47 -5.33
CA THR A 490 -5.49 0.04 -5.48
C THR A 490 -6.08 -0.64 -6.72
N TYR A 491 -7.03 0.00 -7.41
CA TYR A 491 -7.86 -0.58 -8.48
C TYR A 491 -8.68 -1.81 -8.06
N MET A 492 -8.78 -2.08 -6.75
CA MET A 492 -9.63 -3.16 -6.24
C MET A 492 -11.10 -2.80 -6.41
N GLN A 493 -11.85 -3.69 -7.05
CA GLN A 493 -13.32 -3.61 -7.08
C GLN A 493 -13.90 -4.32 -5.86
N VAL A 494 -14.72 -3.59 -5.11
CA VAL A 494 -15.50 -4.15 -4.00
C VAL A 494 -16.96 -4.21 -4.45
N GLY A 495 -17.51 -5.43 -4.52
CA GLY A 495 -18.85 -5.70 -5.04
C GLY A 495 -19.75 -6.38 -4.01
N HIS A 496 -20.94 -5.81 -3.78
CA HIS A 496 -21.95 -6.35 -2.87
C HIS A 496 -23.23 -6.73 -3.63
N ASN A 497 -23.80 -7.88 -3.29
CA ASN A 497 -25.05 -8.38 -3.86
C ASN A 497 -26.15 -8.39 -2.80
N PHE A 498 -27.28 -7.77 -3.11
CA PHE A 498 -28.46 -7.73 -2.26
C PHE A 498 -29.72 -8.17 -3.02
N THR A 499 -30.71 -8.71 -2.30
CA THR A 499 -32.09 -8.79 -2.77
C THR A 499 -32.91 -7.67 -2.13
N GLU A 500 -34.18 -7.52 -2.54
CA GLU A 500 -35.13 -6.62 -1.88
C GLU A 500 -35.26 -6.85 -0.37
N ASP A 501 -35.14 -8.10 0.08
CA ASP A 501 -35.23 -8.49 1.50
C ASP A 501 -33.91 -8.30 2.26
N THR A 502 -32.76 -8.48 1.61
CA THR A 502 -31.43 -8.38 2.24
C THR A 502 -30.75 -7.02 2.07
N PHE A 503 -31.36 -6.07 1.35
CA PHE A 503 -30.84 -4.71 1.27
C PHE A 503 -30.95 -4.04 2.67
N PRO A 504 -29.85 -3.53 3.25
CA PRO A 504 -29.84 -2.92 4.58
C PRO A 504 -30.67 -1.63 4.60
N GLU A 505 -31.09 -1.16 5.78
CA GLU A 505 -31.86 0.10 5.87
C GLU A 505 -31.05 1.29 5.35
N MET A 506 -29.73 1.26 5.58
CA MET A 506 -28.76 2.24 5.09
C MET A 506 -27.52 1.52 4.56
N PHE A 507 -27.11 1.86 3.34
CA PHE A 507 -25.84 1.46 2.74
C PHE A 507 -25.01 2.70 2.40
N ILE A 508 -23.71 2.69 2.71
CA ILE A 508 -22.83 3.85 2.50
C ILE A 508 -21.68 3.50 1.54
N VAL A 509 -21.51 4.31 0.50
CA VAL A 509 -20.38 4.25 -0.44
C VAL A 509 -19.67 5.61 -0.51
N PRO A 510 -18.35 5.68 -0.28
CA PRO A 510 -17.61 6.94 -0.42
C PRO A 510 -17.57 7.42 -1.87
N THR A 511 -17.84 8.72 -2.10
CA THR A 511 -17.86 9.30 -3.46
C THR A 511 -16.48 9.32 -4.11
N ALA A 512 -15.41 9.33 -3.31
CA ALA A 512 -14.02 9.26 -3.77
C ALA A 512 -13.70 8.02 -4.62
N TYR A 513 -14.46 6.94 -4.45
CA TYR A 513 -14.29 5.70 -5.21
C TYR A 513 -15.08 5.68 -6.52
N GLY A 514 -16.16 6.47 -6.61
CA GLY A 514 -17.19 6.26 -7.60
C GLY A 514 -17.83 4.87 -7.46
N TYR A 515 -18.98 4.67 -8.10
CA TYR A 515 -19.68 3.40 -8.02
C TYR A 515 -20.64 3.17 -9.17
N SER A 516 -20.93 1.90 -9.43
CA SER A 516 -22.10 1.45 -10.18
C SER A 516 -23.08 0.73 -9.25
N LEU A 517 -24.32 1.22 -9.18
CA LEU A 517 -25.48 0.50 -8.67
C LEU A 517 -26.22 -0.09 -9.89
N GLN A 518 -26.16 -1.41 -10.04
CA GLN A 518 -26.94 -2.15 -11.02
C GLN A 518 -28.12 -2.83 -10.32
N MET A 519 -29.34 -2.57 -10.77
CA MET A 519 -30.53 -3.31 -10.38
C MET A 519 -31.00 -4.17 -11.55
N SER A 520 -31.19 -5.46 -11.32
CA SER A 520 -31.84 -6.38 -12.27
C SER A 520 -33.14 -6.90 -11.69
N CYS A 521 -34.19 -7.03 -12.50
CA CYS A 521 -35.42 -7.70 -12.09
C CYS A 521 -36.14 -8.38 -13.26
N ASP A 522 -36.94 -9.38 -12.91
CA ASP A 522 -37.76 -10.12 -13.85
C ASP A 522 -39.07 -9.35 -14.12
N LYS A 523 -39.50 -9.35 -15.37
CA LYS A 523 -40.85 -8.94 -15.80
C LYS A 523 -41.45 -9.95 -16.77
N PRO A 524 -42.79 -9.92 -16.99
CA PRO A 524 -43.44 -10.72 -18.03
C PRO A 524 -42.86 -10.50 -19.43
N GLU A 525 -42.38 -9.29 -19.74
CA GLU A 525 -41.76 -8.94 -21.03
C GLU A 525 -40.28 -9.37 -21.12
N GLY A 526 -39.69 -9.89 -20.03
CA GLY A 526 -38.28 -10.30 -19.90
C GLY A 526 -37.53 -9.53 -18.81
N PRO A 527 -36.22 -9.82 -18.59
CA PRO A 527 -35.44 -9.16 -17.55
C PRO A 527 -35.12 -7.70 -17.91
N VAL A 528 -35.33 -6.79 -16.95
CA VAL A 528 -34.95 -5.37 -17.04
C VAL A 528 -33.72 -5.12 -16.19
N VAL A 529 -32.77 -4.35 -16.72
CA VAL A 529 -31.57 -3.91 -15.98
C VAL A 529 -31.55 -2.37 -15.95
N LEU A 530 -31.36 -1.82 -14.76
CA LEU A 530 -31.21 -0.38 -14.50
C LEU A 530 -29.82 -0.17 -13.91
N ASP A 531 -29.01 0.65 -14.55
CA ASP A 531 -27.65 0.97 -14.13
C ASP A 531 -27.57 2.45 -13.73
N VAL A 532 -27.08 2.74 -12.53
CA VAL A 532 -26.67 4.08 -12.09
C VAL A 532 -25.16 4.08 -11.93
N LEU A 533 -24.44 4.86 -12.74
CA LEU A 533 -23.01 5.06 -12.60
C LEU A 533 -22.72 6.47 -12.07
N CYS A 534 -22.07 6.56 -10.92
CA CYS A 534 -21.57 7.80 -10.36
C CYS A 534 -20.03 7.80 -10.45
N PRO A 535 -19.41 8.77 -11.15
CA PRO A 535 -17.95 8.84 -11.26
C PRO A 535 -17.33 9.18 -9.90
N PRO A 536 -16.04 8.84 -9.66
CA PRO A 536 -15.35 9.26 -8.46
C PRO A 536 -15.28 10.80 -8.39
N SER A 537 -15.58 11.35 -7.21
CA SER A 537 -15.36 12.78 -6.93
C SER A 537 -14.17 12.97 -6.00
N THR A 538 -13.18 13.76 -6.45
CA THR A 538 -12.06 14.20 -5.60
C THR A 538 -12.42 15.40 -4.73
N ASN A 539 -13.45 16.17 -5.10
CA ASN A 539 -13.93 17.29 -4.30
C ASN A 539 -15.28 16.95 -3.62
N PRO A 540 -15.34 16.95 -2.29
CA PRO A 540 -16.56 16.67 -1.53
C PRO A 540 -17.69 17.69 -1.71
N ARG A 541 -17.38 18.91 -2.20
CA ARG A 541 -18.37 19.96 -2.49
C ARG A 541 -18.99 19.85 -3.88
N ASP A 542 -18.45 19.01 -4.76
CA ASP A 542 -18.98 18.86 -6.10
C ASP A 542 -20.27 18.04 -6.06
N ASN A 543 -21.33 18.57 -6.66
CA ASN A 543 -22.57 17.83 -6.88
C ASN A 543 -22.27 16.65 -7.83
N MET A 544 -22.20 15.44 -7.26
CA MET A 544 -21.84 14.25 -8.02
C MET A 544 -22.92 13.88 -9.03
N ALA A 545 -22.66 14.18 -10.30
CA ALA A 545 -23.57 13.88 -11.41
C ALA A 545 -23.50 12.39 -11.79
N CYS A 546 -24.53 11.63 -11.45
CA CYS A 546 -24.67 10.23 -11.82
C CYS A 546 -25.39 10.07 -13.17
N VAL A 547 -24.94 9.10 -13.98
CA VAL A 547 -25.61 8.70 -15.22
C VAL A 547 -26.48 7.49 -14.97
N GLN A 548 -27.78 7.60 -15.28
CA GLN A 548 -28.72 6.49 -15.23
C GLN A 548 -29.00 5.94 -16.63
N SER A 549 -29.10 4.62 -16.75
CA SER A 549 -29.57 3.96 -17.96
C SER A 549 -30.52 2.80 -17.62
N VAL A 550 -31.48 2.53 -18.52
CA VAL A 550 -32.43 1.42 -18.37
C VAL A 550 -32.42 0.60 -19.65
N THR A 551 -32.06 -0.68 -19.52
CA THR A 551 -32.03 -1.67 -20.59
C THR A 551 -33.27 -2.56 -20.48
N TYR A 552 -34.14 -2.48 -21.48
CA TYR A 552 -35.30 -3.36 -21.63
C TYR A 552 -34.97 -4.53 -22.55
N PRO A 553 -35.60 -5.71 -22.33
CA PRO A 553 -35.53 -6.82 -23.26
C PRO A 553 -36.29 -6.44 -24.54
N ILE A 554 -35.72 -6.76 -25.70
CA ILE A 554 -36.32 -6.43 -27.00
C ILE A 554 -37.24 -7.58 -27.40
N ALA A 555 -38.55 -7.34 -27.38
CA ALA A 555 -39.53 -8.23 -28.00
C ALA A 555 -39.47 -8.07 -29.53
N ASP A 556 -38.92 -9.08 -30.21
CA ASP A 556 -39.02 -9.38 -31.65
C ASP A 556 -39.22 -8.19 -32.62
N GLN A 557 -38.16 -7.39 -32.79
CA GLN A 557 -37.88 -6.80 -34.11
C GLN A 557 -36.50 -7.24 -34.62
N PRO A 558 -36.44 -7.88 -35.80
CA PRO A 558 -35.17 -8.37 -36.34
C PRO A 558 -34.34 -7.21 -36.89
N GLY A 559 -33.26 -6.82 -36.20
CA GLY A 559 -32.12 -6.16 -36.86
C GLY A 559 -31.33 -5.09 -36.10
N ARG A 560 -31.85 -4.47 -35.02
CA ARG A 560 -31.07 -3.50 -34.22
C ARG A 560 -31.41 -3.53 -32.74
N ARG A 561 -30.37 -3.51 -31.90
CA ARG A 561 -30.49 -3.15 -30.49
C ARG A 561 -30.68 -1.63 -30.37
N ARG A 562 -31.52 -1.19 -29.44
CA ARG A 562 -31.61 0.22 -29.03
C ARG A 562 -31.56 0.31 -27.51
N ARG A 563 -30.43 0.78 -26.98
CA ARG A 563 -30.38 1.30 -25.60
C ARG A 563 -31.07 2.67 -25.60
N ARG A 564 -31.87 2.97 -24.57
CA ARG A 564 -32.46 4.30 -24.38
C ARG A 564 -31.76 4.97 -23.21
N LEU A 565 -30.78 5.82 -23.52
CA LEU A 565 -30.11 6.65 -22.53
C LEU A 565 -31.11 7.73 -22.06
N LEU A 566 -31.25 7.90 -20.74
CA LEU A 566 -32.04 8.96 -20.13
C LEU A 566 -31.07 9.91 -19.41
N VAL A 567 -30.69 10.98 -20.10
CA VAL A 567 -29.89 12.07 -19.53
C VAL A 567 -30.86 13.20 -19.17
N SER A 568 -30.80 13.71 -17.94
CA SER A 568 -31.62 14.86 -17.53
C SER A 568 -31.01 16.19 -18.02
N GLU A 569 -31.86 17.20 -18.24
CA GLU A 569 -31.44 18.50 -18.79
C GLU A 569 -30.53 19.29 -17.83
N GLY A 570 -30.59 19.02 -16.53
CA GLY A 570 -29.71 19.65 -15.53
C GLY A 570 -28.22 19.33 -15.72
N THR A 571 -27.91 18.19 -16.33
CA THR A 571 -26.52 17.73 -16.53
C THR A 571 -25.77 18.56 -17.58
N ALA A 572 -26.45 19.22 -18.52
CA ALA A 572 -25.82 19.95 -19.61
C ALA A 572 -25.10 21.25 -19.18
N ALA A 573 -25.56 21.87 -18.07
CA ALA A 573 -25.02 23.16 -17.60
C ALA A 573 -23.80 23.03 -16.66
N ALA A 574 -23.66 21.90 -15.95
CA ALA A 574 -22.61 21.71 -14.95
C ALA A 574 -21.24 21.30 -15.55
N ILE A 575 -21.19 20.90 -16.83
CA ILE A 575 -20.00 20.35 -17.50
C ILE A 575 -18.95 21.45 -17.83
N GLY A 576 -19.25 22.73 -17.60
CA GLY A 576 -18.42 23.85 -18.04
C GLY A 576 -17.17 24.18 -17.20
N THR A 577 -17.02 23.67 -15.97
CA THR A 577 -15.98 24.13 -15.03
C THR A 577 -15.42 23.02 -14.13
N CYS A 578 -14.63 22.11 -14.70
CA CYS A 578 -13.74 21.22 -13.94
C CYS A 578 -12.31 21.31 -14.50
N VAL A 579 -11.41 21.99 -13.80
CA VAL A 579 -9.98 22.09 -14.16
C VAL A 579 -9.14 21.77 -12.92
N GLY A 580 -8.53 20.58 -12.89
CA GLY A 580 -7.59 20.19 -11.84
C GLY A 580 -7.63 18.69 -11.51
N ASN A 581 -6.58 17.97 -11.92
CA ASN A 581 -6.09 16.71 -11.34
C ASN A 581 -7.14 15.62 -10.97
N ALA A 582 -7.45 14.73 -11.92
CA ALA A 582 -8.05 13.43 -11.65
C ALA A 582 -7.19 12.31 -12.28
N VAL A 583 -6.85 11.29 -11.49
CA VAL A 583 -6.10 10.09 -11.89
C VAL A 583 -6.89 8.87 -11.43
N GLY A 584 -7.10 7.89 -12.31
CA GLY A 584 -7.67 6.58 -11.94
C GLY A 584 -8.95 6.19 -12.70
N CYS A 585 -8.83 5.82 -13.97
CA CYS A 585 -9.82 4.96 -14.63
C CYS A 585 -9.15 4.10 -15.70
N VAL A 586 -9.75 2.95 -16.00
CA VAL A 586 -9.18 1.79 -16.74
C VAL A 586 -8.76 2.10 -18.19
N LEU A 587 -9.09 3.28 -18.72
CA LEU A 587 -8.45 3.84 -19.91
C LEU A 587 -7.79 5.16 -19.55
N CYS A 588 -6.56 5.08 -19.01
CA CYS A 588 -5.83 6.23 -18.50
C CYS A 588 -5.58 7.35 -19.53
N GLY A 589 -5.61 7.05 -20.83
CA GLY A 589 -5.65 8.08 -21.88
C GLY A 589 -7.03 8.71 -22.06
N VAL A 590 -8.09 7.90 -22.05
CA VAL A 590 -9.46 8.33 -22.36
C VAL A 590 -10.14 9.03 -21.16
N LEU A 591 -9.77 8.70 -19.92
CA LEU A 591 -10.12 9.54 -18.76
C LEU A 591 -9.50 10.94 -18.90
N SER A 592 -8.22 11.04 -19.26
CA SER A 592 -7.58 12.34 -19.48
C SER A 592 -8.24 13.15 -20.60
N PHE A 593 -8.82 12.49 -21.63
CA PHE A 593 -9.64 13.16 -22.63
C PHE A 593 -11.02 13.56 -22.11
N PHE A 594 -11.68 12.73 -21.31
CA PHE A 594 -12.97 13.07 -20.69
C PHE A 594 -12.84 14.26 -19.73
N THR A 595 -11.85 14.24 -18.82
CA THR A 595 -11.59 15.35 -17.87
C THR A 595 -11.14 16.63 -18.56
N ALA A 596 -10.53 16.54 -19.75
CA ALA A 596 -10.18 17.69 -20.59
C ALA A 596 -11.34 18.16 -21.51
N GLY A 597 -12.55 17.61 -21.35
CA GLY A 597 -13.71 17.95 -22.18
C GLY A 597 -13.54 17.60 -23.67
N HIS A 598 -12.65 16.65 -23.99
CA HIS A 598 -12.37 16.19 -25.36
C HIS A 598 -13.15 14.94 -25.75
N LEU A 599 -13.83 14.32 -24.79
CA LEU A 599 -14.64 13.13 -24.98
C LEU A 599 -15.99 13.35 -24.28
N ASP A 600 -17.09 13.00 -24.92
CA ASP A 600 -18.41 13.04 -24.29
C ASP A 600 -18.62 11.84 -23.34
N ALA A 601 -19.58 11.96 -22.43
CA ALA A 601 -19.86 10.94 -21.41
C ALA A 601 -20.32 9.60 -22.02
N GLN A 602 -21.03 9.61 -23.14
CA GLN A 602 -21.52 8.39 -23.79
C GLN A 602 -20.36 7.62 -24.45
N THR A 603 -19.45 8.33 -25.11
CA THR A 603 -18.20 7.76 -25.63
C THR A 603 -17.31 7.21 -24.51
N TYR A 604 -17.20 7.91 -23.38
CA TYR A 604 -16.45 7.44 -22.19
C TYR A 604 -17.03 6.14 -21.62
N LEU A 605 -18.36 6.09 -21.45
CA LEU A 605 -19.06 4.92 -20.93
C LEU A 605 -18.91 3.69 -21.82
N ALA A 606 -18.94 3.88 -23.15
CA ALA A 606 -18.73 2.81 -24.10
C ALA A 606 -17.31 2.23 -24.05
N ASP A 607 -16.30 3.10 -24.05
CA ASP A 607 -14.90 2.70 -23.97
C ASP A 607 -14.60 1.95 -22.66
N ALA A 608 -15.13 2.44 -21.52
CA ALA A 608 -15.05 1.74 -20.24
C ALA A 608 -15.81 0.39 -20.22
N ALA A 609 -16.95 0.28 -20.90
CA ALA A 609 -17.68 -0.98 -21.05
C ALA A 609 -16.91 -1.99 -21.90
N PHE A 610 -16.29 -1.55 -23.00
CA PHE A 610 -15.42 -2.38 -23.82
C PHE A 610 -14.19 -2.85 -23.04
N GLY A 611 -13.58 -1.99 -22.22
CA GLY A 611 -12.47 -2.39 -21.34
C GLY A 611 -12.84 -3.52 -20.36
N ARG A 612 -14.03 -3.47 -19.76
CA ARG A 612 -14.55 -4.57 -18.90
C ARG A 612 -14.75 -5.86 -19.69
N GLN A 613 -15.35 -5.78 -20.88
CA GLN A 613 -15.55 -6.93 -21.77
C GLN A 613 -14.20 -7.56 -22.17
N LEU A 614 -13.24 -6.75 -22.60
CA LEU A 614 -11.91 -7.18 -23.02
C LEU A 614 -11.13 -7.87 -21.88
N THR A 615 -11.29 -7.38 -20.65
CA THR A 615 -10.69 -8.00 -19.46
C THR A 615 -11.25 -9.40 -19.21
N ALA A 616 -12.57 -9.60 -19.38
CA ALA A 616 -13.23 -10.88 -19.18
C ALA A 616 -12.94 -11.89 -20.32
N GLU A 617 -12.99 -11.44 -21.58
CA GLU A 617 -12.83 -12.30 -22.76
C GLU A 617 -11.35 -12.58 -23.11
N SER A 618 -10.44 -11.68 -22.74
CA SER A 618 -9.03 -11.73 -23.16
C SER A 618 -8.10 -10.99 -22.18
N PRO A 619 -7.97 -11.48 -20.93
CA PRO A 619 -7.20 -10.81 -19.88
C PRO A 619 -5.72 -10.55 -20.25
N HIS A 620 -5.12 -11.44 -21.05
CA HIS A 620 -3.76 -11.24 -21.59
C HIS A 620 -3.66 -10.01 -22.51
N VAL A 621 -4.70 -9.69 -23.28
CA VAL A 621 -4.72 -8.49 -24.13
C VAL A 621 -4.79 -7.25 -23.25
N MET A 622 -5.60 -7.26 -22.18
CA MET A 622 -5.67 -6.14 -21.25
C MET A 622 -4.35 -5.92 -20.49
N GLU A 623 -3.67 -6.98 -20.05
CA GLU A 623 -2.35 -6.88 -19.42
C GLU A 623 -1.31 -6.23 -20.35
N GLY A 624 -1.31 -6.60 -21.64
CA GLY A 624 -0.45 -5.97 -22.63
C GLY A 624 -0.86 -4.52 -22.95
N TYR A 625 -2.15 -4.21 -22.96
CA TYR A 625 -2.65 -2.84 -23.13
C TYR A 625 -2.15 -1.94 -22.00
N HIS A 626 -2.32 -2.32 -20.73
CA HIS A 626 -1.78 -1.57 -19.59
C HIS A 626 -0.26 -1.40 -19.67
N THR A 627 0.46 -2.46 -20.06
CA THR A 627 1.92 -2.42 -20.26
C THR A 627 2.34 -1.39 -21.31
N LEU A 628 1.59 -1.27 -22.41
CA LEU A 628 1.81 -0.28 -23.47
C LEU A 628 1.35 1.13 -23.09
N ALA A 629 0.24 1.26 -22.36
CA ALA A 629 -0.43 2.52 -22.07
C ALA A 629 0.26 3.31 -20.95
N ASN A 630 0.75 2.66 -19.90
CA ASN A 630 1.30 3.35 -18.71
C ASN A 630 2.41 4.37 -19.03
N PRO A 631 3.41 4.08 -19.89
CA PRO A 631 4.42 5.07 -20.28
C PRO A 631 3.86 6.25 -21.10
N ILE A 632 2.84 5.99 -21.92
CA ILE A 632 2.17 7.02 -22.75
C ILE A 632 1.40 7.99 -21.84
N VAL A 633 0.67 7.47 -20.87
CA VAL A 633 -0.09 8.23 -19.87
C VAL A 633 0.84 9.12 -19.04
N TRP A 634 1.94 8.56 -18.54
CA TRP A 634 2.96 9.30 -17.80
C TRP A 634 3.55 10.47 -18.60
N LEU A 635 3.65 10.31 -19.92
CA LEU A 635 4.11 11.35 -20.85
C LEU A 635 3.01 12.39 -21.13
N MET A 636 1.76 11.98 -21.31
CA MET A 636 0.59 12.88 -21.47
C MET A 636 0.40 13.79 -20.26
N GLN A 637 0.51 13.23 -19.04
CA GLN A 637 0.47 13.97 -17.77
C GLN A 637 1.56 15.04 -17.64
N ARG A 638 2.64 14.97 -18.44
CA ARG A 638 3.77 15.90 -18.43
C ARG A 638 3.87 16.79 -19.68
N SER A 639 3.04 16.57 -20.70
CA SER A 639 3.19 17.25 -21.98
C SER A 639 1.89 17.35 -22.76
N HIS A 640 1.40 18.57 -22.94
CA HIS A 640 0.26 18.87 -23.82
C HIS A 640 0.50 18.39 -25.25
N THR A 641 1.72 18.54 -25.78
CA THR A 641 2.08 18.04 -27.12
C THR A 641 1.95 16.52 -27.22
N ALA A 642 2.29 15.77 -26.16
CA ALA A 642 2.08 14.33 -26.14
C ALA A 642 0.59 13.98 -26.11
N THR A 643 -0.20 14.70 -25.31
CA THR A 643 -1.67 14.58 -25.27
C THR A 643 -2.30 14.85 -26.63
N ASP A 644 -1.91 15.92 -27.33
CA ASP A 644 -2.40 16.24 -28.67
C ASP A 644 -2.02 15.18 -29.72
N ILE A 645 -0.81 14.63 -29.66
CA ILE A 645 -0.40 13.50 -30.52
C ILE A 645 -1.26 12.27 -30.24
N VAL A 646 -1.45 11.90 -28.97
CA VAL A 646 -2.26 10.73 -28.58
C VAL A 646 -3.73 10.91 -28.98
N LYS A 647 -4.27 12.14 -28.87
CA LYS A 647 -5.64 12.50 -29.25
C LYS A 647 -5.98 12.09 -30.68
N THR A 648 -5.01 12.16 -31.60
CA THR A 648 -5.21 11.82 -33.02
C THR A 648 -5.63 10.37 -33.26
N PHE A 649 -5.31 9.44 -32.36
CA PHE A 649 -5.69 8.02 -32.46
C PHE A 649 -6.57 7.53 -31.31
N ALA A 650 -6.55 8.19 -30.14
CA ALA A 650 -7.39 7.85 -29.00
C ALA A 650 -8.86 8.25 -29.17
N LEU A 651 -9.17 9.43 -29.74
CA LEU A 651 -10.57 9.80 -29.97
C LEU A 651 -11.28 8.88 -30.99
N PRO A 652 -10.68 8.58 -32.17
CA PRO A 652 -11.29 7.66 -33.12
C PRO A 652 -11.47 6.25 -32.55
N TRP A 653 -10.51 5.75 -31.75
CA TRP A 653 -10.65 4.50 -31.00
C TRP A 653 -11.92 4.52 -30.13
N ALA A 654 -12.09 5.53 -29.29
CA ALA A 654 -13.19 5.59 -28.34
C ALA A 654 -14.56 5.76 -29.04
N HIS A 655 -14.63 6.53 -30.12
CA HIS A 655 -15.81 6.58 -30.98
C HIS A 655 -16.10 5.22 -31.64
N HIS A 656 -15.07 4.45 -32.02
CA HIS A 656 -15.27 3.08 -32.49
C HIS A 656 -15.75 2.13 -31.38
N MET A 657 -15.29 2.28 -30.13
CA MET A 657 -15.84 1.51 -29.00
C MET A 657 -17.32 1.83 -28.77
N SER A 658 -17.71 3.09 -28.99
CA SER A 658 -19.11 3.55 -28.93
C SER A 658 -19.99 2.84 -29.94
N TYR A 659 -19.51 2.68 -31.17
CA TYR A 659 -20.18 1.87 -32.19
C TYR A 659 -20.28 0.39 -31.78
N LEU A 660 -19.19 -0.21 -31.29
CA LEU A 660 -19.18 -1.62 -30.88
C LEU A 660 -20.04 -1.94 -29.64
N GLN A 661 -20.29 -0.96 -28.79
CA GLN A 661 -21.13 -1.08 -27.59
C GLN A 661 -22.59 -0.67 -27.82
N ASP A 662 -23.06 -0.61 -29.07
CA ASP A 662 -24.42 -0.16 -29.44
C ASP A 662 -24.76 1.24 -28.86
N MET A 663 -23.75 2.11 -28.69
CA MET A 663 -23.89 3.50 -28.20
C MET A 663 -23.72 4.57 -29.28
N ALA A 664 -23.18 4.26 -30.46
CA ALA A 664 -23.14 5.17 -31.61
C ALA A 664 -23.68 4.48 -32.86
N ASP A 665 -24.46 5.20 -33.68
CA ASP A 665 -25.04 4.67 -34.93
C ASP A 665 -24.01 4.52 -36.07
N GLU A 666 -22.88 5.24 -35.99
CA GLU A 666 -21.87 5.31 -37.06
C GLU A 666 -20.53 4.71 -36.63
N ARG A 667 -19.89 3.99 -37.56
CA ARG A 667 -18.60 3.32 -37.36
C ARG A 667 -17.45 4.26 -37.71
N ASP A 668 -16.60 4.61 -36.76
CA ASP A 668 -15.31 5.24 -37.07
C ASP A 668 -14.38 4.21 -37.74
N GLU A 669 -14.16 4.36 -39.05
CA GLU A 669 -13.29 3.49 -39.86
C GLU A 669 -11.80 3.62 -39.50
N PHE A 670 -11.35 4.78 -39.00
CA PHE A 670 -9.97 4.94 -38.55
C PHE A 670 -9.80 4.30 -37.17
N GLY A 671 -10.74 4.56 -36.25
CA GLY A 671 -10.83 3.90 -34.95
C GLY A 671 -10.84 2.38 -35.03
N ALA A 672 -11.55 1.81 -36.01
CA ALA A 672 -11.53 0.37 -36.28
C ALA A 672 -10.11 -0.17 -36.59
N VAL A 673 -9.32 0.58 -37.38
CA VAL A 673 -7.94 0.21 -37.72
C VAL A 673 -7.00 0.38 -36.52
N VAL A 674 -7.18 1.42 -35.71
CA VAL A 674 -6.40 1.59 -34.47
C VAL A 674 -6.73 0.46 -33.49
N MET A 675 -8.00 0.09 -33.33
CA MET A 675 -8.42 -1.05 -32.51
C MET A 675 -7.78 -2.35 -32.96
N GLU A 676 -7.93 -2.75 -34.22
CA GLU A 676 -7.38 -4.01 -34.73
C GLU A 676 -5.86 -4.08 -34.51
N THR A 677 -5.16 -2.99 -34.76
CA THR A 677 -3.70 -2.90 -34.57
C THR A 677 -3.33 -2.96 -33.09
N GLY A 678 -4.01 -2.20 -32.22
CA GLY A 678 -3.74 -2.15 -30.80
C GLY A 678 -4.07 -3.47 -30.08
N MET A 679 -5.11 -4.17 -30.49
CA MET A 679 -5.48 -5.51 -30.00
C MET A 679 -4.38 -6.54 -30.30
N ILE A 680 -3.82 -6.53 -31.52
CA ILE A 680 -2.72 -7.44 -31.92
C ILE A 680 -1.46 -7.14 -31.10
N LEU A 681 -1.07 -5.86 -30.99
CA LEU A 681 0.11 -5.45 -30.22
C LEU A 681 -0.04 -5.77 -28.73
N SER A 682 -1.20 -5.47 -28.15
CA SER A 682 -1.49 -5.75 -26.74
C SER A 682 -1.54 -7.25 -26.46
N SER A 683 -2.13 -8.07 -27.36
CA SER A 683 -2.07 -9.53 -27.23
C SER A 683 -0.63 -10.07 -27.25
N ALA A 684 0.21 -9.55 -28.13
CA ALA A 684 1.61 -9.95 -28.23
C ALA A 684 2.41 -9.56 -26.97
N VAL A 685 2.30 -8.29 -26.53
CA VAL A 685 2.98 -7.80 -25.32
C VAL A 685 2.50 -8.56 -24.08
N GLY A 686 1.19 -8.77 -23.92
CA GLY A 686 0.66 -9.50 -22.77
C GLY A 686 1.14 -10.95 -22.70
N ARG A 687 1.16 -11.66 -23.84
CA ARG A 687 1.73 -13.03 -23.90
C ARG A 687 3.22 -13.05 -23.58
N VAL A 688 3.98 -12.05 -24.04
CA VAL A 688 5.40 -11.89 -23.68
C VAL A 688 5.54 -11.60 -22.18
N THR A 689 4.76 -10.69 -21.61
CA THR A 689 4.79 -10.35 -20.17
C THR A 689 4.48 -11.58 -19.31
N GLN A 690 3.40 -12.31 -19.62
CA GLN A 690 3.04 -13.57 -18.94
C GLN A 690 4.12 -14.64 -19.12
N GLY A 691 4.67 -14.79 -20.32
CA GLY A 691 5.80 -15.70 -20.60
C GLY A 691 7.07 -15.32 -19.84
N THR A 692 7.41 -14.03 -19.77
CA THR A 692 8.56 -13.55 -18.98
C THR A 692 8.32 -13.68 -17.49
N ARG A 693 7.10 -13.56 -16.98
CA ARG A 693 6.80 -13.89 -15.57
C ARG A 693 7.08 -15.37 -15.27
N ALA A 694 6.80 -16.28 -16.21
CA ALA A 694 7.15 -17.69 -16.08
C ALA A 694 8.66 -17.98 -16.27
N VAL A 695 9.38 -17.17 -17.06
CA VAL A 695 10.81 -17.37 -17.37
C VAL A 695 11.75 -16.62 -16.42
N MET A 696 11.35 -15.49 -15.84
CA MET A 696 12.17 -14.71 -14.89
C MET A 696 12.23 -15.35 -13.50
N ALA A 697 11.44 -16.41 -13.27
CA ALA A 697 11.75 -17.43 -12.26
C ALA A 697 13.11 -18.15 -12.49
N LEU A 698 13.79 -17.89 -13.60
CA LEU A 698 15.08 -18.47 -14.01
C LEU A 698 16.13 -17.42 -14.49
N GLY A 699 15.90 -16.10 -14.32
CA GLY A 699 16.88 -15.04 -14.59
C GLY A 699 16.54 -14.06 -15.74
N GLU A 700 17.19 -12.90 -15.76
CA GLU A 700 16.73 -11.67 -16.45
C GLU A 700 17.59 -11.12 -17.62
N ILE A 701 17.04 -10.04 -18.24
CA ILE A 701 17.64 -8.99 -19.11
C ILE A 701 17.41 -9.15 -20.64
N VAL A 702 16.20 -8.83 -21.15
CA VAL A 702 15.93 -8.65 -22.62
C VAL A 702 14.88 -7.56 -22.99
N ILE A 703 14.08 -7.01 -22.06
CA ILE A 703 12.79 -6.35 -22.42
C ILE A 703 12.91 -5.03 -23.20
N LEU A 704 13.83 -4.13 -22.82
CA LEU A 704 13.84 -2.74 -23.34
C LEU A 704 14.12 -2.60 -24.85
N PRO A 705 15.08 -3.32 -25.48
CA PRO A 705 15.34 -3.20 -26.93
C PRO A 705 14.19 -3.69 -27.81
N ALA A 706 13.44 -4.70 -27.35
CA ALA A 706 12.32 -5.26 -28.10
C ALA A 706 11.17 -4.23 -28.26
N PHE A 707 10.91 -3.44 -27.22
CA PHE A 707 9.90 -2.38 -27.22
C PHE A 707 10.20 -1.31 -28.30
N VAL A 708 11.45 -0.82 -28.34
CA VAL A 708 11.89 0.20 -29.32
C VAL A 708 11.77 -0.31 -30.75
N ALA A 709 12.12 -1.57 -31.01
CA ALA A 709 11.98 -2.19 -32.33
C ALA A 709 10.49 -2.25 -32.77
N VAL A 710 9.58 -2.67 -31.89
CA VAL A 710 8.14 -2.78 -32.21
C VAL A 710 7.52 -1.42 -32.54
N VAL A 711 7.78 -0.39 -31.73
CA VAL A 711 7.25 0.97 -31.98
C VAL A 711 7.74 1.50 -33.34
N THR A 712 9.01 1.26 -33.69
CA THR A 712 9.59 1.68 -34.97
C THR A 712 8.93 0.97 -36.15
N ILE A 713 8.66 -0.34 -36.04
CA ILE A 713 8.00 -1.13 -37.09
C ILE A 713 6.54 -0.68 -37.30
N VAL A 714 5.80 -0.41 -36.22
CA VAL A 714 4.39 0.04 -36.31
C VAL A 714 4.29 1.40 -36.99
N ALA A 715 5.13 2.36 -36.60
CA ALA A 715 5.20 3.67 -37.23
C ALA A 715 5.51 3.57 -38.74
N TYR A 716 6.47 2.70 -39.11
CA TYR A 716 6.84 2.46 -40.50
C TYR A 716 5.68 1.87 -41.33
N ILE A 717 4.97 0.86 -40.80
CA ILE A 717 3.83 0.24 -41.48
C ILE A 717 2.67 1.23 -41.67
N ALA A 718 2.38 2.07 -40.66
CA ALA A 718 1.35 3.10 -40.74
C ALA A 718 1.65 4.14 -41.83
N MET A 719 2.90 4.63 -41.89
CA MET A 719 3.35 5.53 -42.96
C MET A 719 3.28 4.87 -44.34
N TYR A 720 3.70 3.61 -44.47
CA TYR A 720 3.67 2.90 -45.75
C TYR A 720 2.24 2.68 -46.29
N LYS A 721 1.28 2.31 -45.42
CA LYS A 721 -0.14 2.18 -45.81
C LYS A 721 -0.76 3.53 -46.20
N SER A 722 -0.39 4.62 -45.52
CA SER A 722 -0.82 5.99 -45.88
C SER A 722 -0.38 6.37 -47.30
N VAL A 723 0.91 6.20 -47.62
CA VAL A 723 1.45 6.49 -48.95
C VAL A 723 0.83 5.61 -50.04
N ALA A 724 0.71 4.30 -49.79
CA ALA A 724 0.14 3.36 -50.76
C ALA A 724 -1.36 3.61 -51.05
N LYS A 725 -2.11 4.19 -50.11
CA LYS A 725 -3.51 4.59 -50.32
C LYS A 725 -3.62 5.85 -51.19
N LYS A 726 -2.66 6.77 -51.09
CA LYS A 726 -2.61 7.99 -51.92
C LYS A 726 -2.33 7.67 -53.40
N GLN A 727 -1.44 6.73 -53.67
CA GLN A 727 -1.11 6.23 -55.03
C GLN A 727 -2.19 5.35 -55.70
N ARG A 728 -3.40 5.26 -55.15
CA ARG A 728 -4.57 4.62 -55.79
C ARG A 728 -5.72 5.58 -56.08
N VAL A 729 -5.54 6.87 -55.77
CA VAL A 729 -6.53 7.93 -55.97
C VAL A 729 -6.09 8.91 -57.06
N ASP A 730 -4.79 8.89 -57.40
CA ASP A 730 -4.19 9.42 -58.63
C ASP A 730 -4.03 8.28 -59.66
#